data_AF-A0A1W9H4P0-F1
#
_entry.id   AF-A0A1W9H4P0-F1
#
_cell.length_a   1.000
_cell.length_b   1.000
_cell.length_c   1.000
_cell.angle_alpha   90.00
_cell.angle_beta   90.00
_cell.angle_gamma   90.00
#
_symmetry.space_group_name_H-M   'P 1'
#
loop_
_entity.id
_entity.type
_entity.pdbx_description
1 polymer ?
#
loop_
_entity_poly.entity_id
_entity_poly.type
_entity_poly.pdbx_seq_one_letter_code
_entity_poly.pdbx_strand_id
1 'polypeptide(L)'
;MTWEGGKGICRSVPLPNEAKDLKPTTIELIFENLNDAVTNWRDRVIKVLPDALPELVLDTPFRDSKSGEARVQRTDFQMTSPDKVGYVPYPLLYRCGICGSTREFDSVADQARQPLPRKCNGHEARWTQVDVVYAHWSGDIEPLSPFNYNFDPQTDTARQIKMCTCGSSSFKLRNAAPVFSEWRYVCEGCGETRALKKANPDTLERLPIQQNDGGRQFQWIEVNMLPVSYRANSTFYVQRTSFIVFEDSAVVELMTPKRRDGLVARLAKIHEIPFTEPSEDEIRKSVEADPTRVGEWDEYETYLRMAEKAESSGRADAARRHRDAATDLRETWFADGIADRGQLGSPAVLQAIAVREDWTRRYDPIRLTVQHDAFVREHIDQAMTRHAAVDVMDPDVALTDVVNDPTRKAKYQHTVGSLLSHLGMERLVLIRGLPICEFSFGYTRVSATPIYQREHNGQRVDMPVRLKAFDQLPIADNKRPIYVTQQLNEALYFRLDEARVLRWLEANQIVDAPGDHVGRAYLERYADFGPFLEEFKDREGQGGYPRTLPAYVYLLLHTLSHQMMHSLADTSGVDRDGIGEHIFPADLSFVIYRKGMTPDLGNISAMWRNYAEAFLKRALDPRTLRCGSGSLCDARGGACPACVMVSEVSCLASNLLLSRSVLKGGKGPEWEPRTAPNLVGYFDPSIA
;
A
#
# COMPACT_ATOMS: atom_id res chain seq x y z
N MET A 1 8.11 -2.17 17.06
CA MET A 1 7.13 -1.57 17.99
C MET A 1 7.79 -1.43 19.37
N THR A 2 7.56 -0.34 20.09
CA THR A 2 8.25 -0.05 21.36
C THR A 2 7.28 -0.20 22.52
N TRP A 3 7.66 -0.91 23.58
CA TRP A 3 6.88 -0.94 24.82
C TRP A 3 7.54 -0.03 25.85
N GLU A 4 6.74 0.85 26.45
CA GLU A 4 7.17 1.75 27.49
C GLU A 4 6.10 1.84 28.57
N GLY A 5 6.32 1.16 29.69
CA GLY A 5 5.42 1.17 30.84
C GLY A 5 6.11 1.74 32.06
N GLY A 6 6.49 3.03 32.05
CA GLY A 6 7.03 3.77 33.22
C GLY A 6 8.29 3.20 33.91
N LYS A 7 8.78 2.02 33.48
CA LYS A 7 9.84 1.22 34.10
C LYS A 7 11.05 1.00 33.19
N GLY A 8 10.96 1.35 31.90
CA GLY A 8 12.02 1.17 30.91
C GLY A 8 11.48 1.09 29.48
N ILE A 9 12.40 1.01 28.53
CA ILE A 9 12.20 1.01 27.09
C ILE A 9 12.67 -0.33 26.54
N CYS A 10 11.82 -0.96 25.74
CA CYS A 10 12.12 -2.22 25.07
C CYS A 10 11.96 -2.12 23.56
N ARG A 11 12.78 -2.89 22.84
CA ARG A 11 12.61 -3.20 21.41
C ARG A 11 11.76 -4.47 21.28
N SER A 12 10.78 -4.44 20.39
CA SER A 12 10.05 -5.64 19.98
C SER A 12 10.97 -6.61 19.24
N VAL A 13 10.90 -7.89 19.57
CA VAL A 13 11.58 -8.97 18.85
C VAL A 13 10.55 -9.99 18.36
N PRO A 14 10.79 -10.59 17.19
CA PRO A 14 9.85 -11.55 16.63
C PRO A 14 9.85 -12.86 17.43
N LEU A 15 8.67 -13.48 17.53
CA LEU A 15 8.49 -14.80 18.12
C LEU A 15 7.86 -15.75 17.09
N PRO A 16 8.19 -17.05 17.11
CA PRO A 16 7.55 -18.03 16.24
C PRO A 16 6.07 -18.13 16.59
N ASN A 17 5.22 -17.77 15.62
CA ASN A 17 3.77 -17.78 15.80
C ASN A 17 3.10 -17.81 14.43
N GLU A 18 3.04 -18.98 13.81
CA GLU A 18 2.53 -19.15 12.45
C GLU A 18 1.09 -18.65 12.32
N ALA A 19 0.84 -17.85 11.27
CA ALA A 19 -0.51 -17.41 10.93
C ALA A 19 -1.34 -18.60 10.46
N LYS A 20 -2.57 -18.70 10.95
CA LYS A 20 -3.50 -19.80 10.65
C LYS A 20 -4.52 -19.38 9.61
N ASP A 21 -5.13 -20.38 8.96
CA ASP A 21 -6.30 -20.22 8.09
C ASP A 21 -6.09 -19.30 6.86
N LEU A 22 -4.83 -19.07 6.47
CA LEU A 22 -4.49 -18.33 5.26
C LEU A 22 -4.73 -19.18 4.01
N LYS A 23 -5.55 -18.67 3.10
CA LYS A 23 -5.83 -19.33 1.81
C LYS A 23 -4.64 -19.19 0.86
N PRO A 24 -4.44 -20.14 -0.07
CA PRO A 24 -3.38 -20.04 -1.09
C PRO A 24 -3.40 -18.71 -1.85
N THR A 25 -4.59 -18.28 -2.31
CA THR A 25 -4.80 -16.99 -2.99
C THR A 25 -4.38 -15.80 -2.13
N THR A 26 -4.63 -15.84 -0.81
CA THR A 26 -4.18 -14.79 0.12
C THR A 26 -2.66 -14.73 0.21
N ILE A 27 -2.00 -15.90 0.31
CA ILE A 27 -0.54 -15.99 0.36
C ILE A 27 0.08 -15.46 -0.94
N GLU A 28 -0.50 -15.81 -2.08
CA GLU A 28 -0.11 -15.30 -3.39
C GLU A 28 -0.21 -13.78 -3.46
N LEU A 29 -1.36 -13.21 -3.10
CA LEU A 29 -1.57 -11.76 -3.08
C LEU A 29 -0.60 -11.04 -2.13
N ILE A 30 -0.26 -11.62 -0.98
CA ILE A 30 0.77 -11.08 -0.07
C ILE A 30 2.11 -10.98 -0.80
N PHE A 31 2.56 -12.05 -1.45
CA PHE A 31 3.84 -12.06 -2.13
C PHE A 31 3.87 -11.18 -3.39
N GLU A 32 2.76 -11.08 -4.13
CA GLU A 32 2.65 -10.13 -5.24
C GLU A 32 2.82 -8.68 -4.77
N ASN A 33 2.04 -8.28 -3.75
CA ASN A 33 2.10 -6.92 -3.18
C ASN A 33 3.47 -6.64 -2.54
N LEU A 34 4.08 -7.65 -1.90
CA LEU A 34 5.43 -7.52 -1.34
C LEU A 34 6.48 -7.29 -2.44
N ASN A 35 6.42 -8.08 -3.52
CA ASN A 35 7.33 -7.92 -4.65
C ASN A 35 7.19 -6.53 -5.27
N ASP A 36 5.97 -6.04 -5.45
CA ASP A 36 5.73 -4.68 -5.95
C ASP A 36 6.28 -3.62 -5.03
N ALA A 37 6.04 -3.74 -3.73
CA ALA A 37 6.55 -2.77 -2.78
C ALA A 37 8.08 -2.69 -2.82
N VAL A 38 8.77 -3.83 -2.93
CA VAL A 38 10.23 -3.92 -2.98
C VAL A 38 10.78 -3.37 -4.30
N THR A 39 10.22 -3.77 -5.45
CA THR A 39 10.64 -3.28 -6.76
C THR A 39 10.45 -1.77 -6.88
N ASN A 40 9.26 -1.26 -6.54
CA ASN A 40 8.97 0.18 -6.57
C ASN A 40 9.87 0.98 -5.63
N TRP A 41 10.23 0.40 -4.47
CA TRP A 41 11.16 1.05 -3.54
C TRP A 41 12.53 1.23 -4.18
N ARG A 42 13.08 0.17 -4.79
CA ARG A 42 14.37 0.19 -5.48
C ARG A 42 14.36 1.16 -6.65
N ASP A 43 13.40 1.03 -7.55
CA ASP A 43 13.42 1.76 -8.82
C ASP A 43 13.31 3.26 -8.58
N ARG A 44 12.57 3.68 -7.54
CA ARG A 44 12.55 5.08 -7.12
C ARG A 44 13.91 5.56 -6.66
N VAL A 45 14.63 4.74 -5.88
CA VAL A 45 15.96 5.11 -5.42
C VAL A 45 16.91 5.23 -6.59
N ILE A 46 16.94 4.25 -7.49
CA ILE A 46 17.83 4.26 -8.66
C ILE A 46 17.51 5.43 -9.61
N LYS A 47 16.23 5.80 -9.76
CA LYS A 47 15.84 6.96 -10.56
C LYS A 47 16.42 8.28 -10.05
N VAL A 48 16.51 8.46 -8.73
CA VAL A 48 17.03 9.70 -8.11
C VAL A 48 18.53 9.63 -7.86
N LEU A 49 19.03 8.45 -7.49
CA LEU A 49 20.41 8.15 -7.15
C LEU A 49 20.89 6.93 -7.95
N PRO A 50 21.25 7.09 -9.24
CA PRO A 50 21.67 5.99 -10.10
C PRO A 50 22.87 5.20 -9.57
N ASP A 51 23.76 5.87 -8.84
CA ASP A 51 24.98 5.29 -8.27
C ASP A 51 24.78 4.72 -6.85
N ALA A 52 23.54 4.63 -6.36
CA ALA A 52 23.23 4.09 -5.05
C ALA A 52 23.62 2.60 -4.96
N LEU A 53 24.36 2.25 -3.91
CA LEU A 53 24.74 0.85 -3.65
C LEU A 53 23.49 0.00 -3.35
N PRO A 54 23.23 -1.09 -4.10
CA PRO A 54 22.01 -1.88 -3.92
C PRO A 54 21.78 -2.39 -2.50
N GLU A 55 22.83 -2.79 -1.77
CA GLU A 55 22.74 -3.17 -0.35
C GLU A 55 22.32 -2.03 0.60
N LEU A 56 22.51 -0.77 0.21
CA LEU A 56 22.11 0.41 0.97
C LEU A 56 20.69 0.87 0.60
N VAL A 57 20.09 0.26 -0.42
CA VAL A 57 18.70 0.46 -0.85
C VAL A 57 17.78 -0.64 -0.31
N LEU A 58 18.18 -1.90 -0.47
CA LEU A 58 17.39 -3.06 -0.09
C LEU A 58 18.18 -3.96 0.87
N ASP A 59 17.51 -4.43 1.91
CA ASP A 59 18.04 -5.47 2.80
C ASP A 59 18.14 -6.83 2.08
N THR A 60 18.97 -7.72 2.60
CA THR A 60 19.28 -9.02 1.97
C THR A 60 18.09 -9.83 1.46
N PRO A 61 16.97 -10.01 2.20
CA PRO A 61 15.84 -10.84 1.73
C PRO A 61 15.00 -10.18 0.63
N PHE A 62 15.27 -8.91 0.30
CA PHE A 62 14.57 -8.15 -0.73
C PHE A 62 15.40 -7.98 -2.01
N ARG A 63 16.62 -8.53 -2.05
CA ARG A 63 17.58 -8.28 -3.11
C ARG A 63 18.23 -9.56 -3.60
N ASP A 64 18.55 -9.62 -4.89
CA ASP A 64 19.49 -10.61 -5.43
C ASP A 64 20.93 -10.20 -5.10
N SER A 65 21.69 -11.13 -4.50
CA SER A 65 23.04 -10.83 -4.04
C SER A 65 24.02 -10.53 -5.19
N LYS A 66 23.78 -11.07 -6.39
CA LYS A 66 24.64 -10.92 -7.55
C LYS A 66 24.26 -9.71 -8.40
N SER A 67 22.99 -9.57 -8.77
CA SER A 67 22.55 -8.49 -9.66
C SER A 67 22.22 -7.19 -8.93
N GLY A 68 21.90 -7.25 -7.63
CA GLY A 68 21.39 -6.09 -6.90
C GLY A 68 19.93 -5.72 -7.23
N GLU A 69 19.28 -6.52 -8.08
CA GLU A 69 17.87 -6.37 -8.43
C GLU A 69 16.95 -6.71 -7.25
N ALA A 70 15.73 -6.15 -7.28
CA ALA A 70 14.67 -6.51 -6.36
C ALA A 70 14.31 -8.00 -6.51
N ARG A 71 14.26 -8.73 -5.39
CA ARG A 71 13.95 -10.16 -5.37
C ARG A 71 13.26 -10.53 -4.06
N VAL A 72 12.11 -11.19 -4.14
CA VAL A 72 11.39 -11.73 -2.99
C VAL A 72 11.21 -13.24 -3.18
N GLN A 73 11.82 -14.04 -2.31
CA GLN A 73 11.63 -15.50 -2.31
C GLN A 73 10.77 -15.95 -1.14
N ARG A 74 9.75 -16.78 -1.41
CA ARG A 74 8.84 -17.29 -0.38
C ARG A 74 9.57 -18.03 0.75
N THR A 75 10.67 -18.70 0.42
CA THR A 75 11.50 -19.46 1.37
C THR A 75 12.16 -18.58 2.43
N ASP A 76 12.33 -17.29 2.16
CA ASP A 76 12.99 -16.35 3.09
C ASP A 76 12.03 -15.86 4.19
N PHE A 77 10.73 -16.13 4.06
CA PHE A 77 9.68 -15.57 4.90
C PHE A 77 8.77 -16.63 5.53
N GLN A 78 8.19 -16.27 6.67
CA GLN A 78 7.17 -17.05 7.38
C GLN A 78 5.96 -16.15 7.68
N MET A 79 4.77 -16.57 7.26
CA MET A 79 3.53 -15.90 7.66
C MET A 79 3.33 -16.06 9.16
N THR A 80 3.25 -14.94 9.87
CA THR A 80 3.31 -14.88 11.34
C THR A 80 2.13 -14.07 11.86
N SER A 81 1.43 -14.56 12.86
CA SER A 81 0.36 -13.81 13.54
C SER A 81 0.96 -12.81 14.54
N PRO A 82 0.51 -11.55 14.58
CA PRO A 82 1.06 -10.52 15.47
C PRO A 82 0.50 -10.56 16.90
N ASP A 83 -0.35 -11.52 17.27
CA ASP A 83 -0.91 -11.65 18.63
C ASP A 83 0.14 -12.01 19.70
N LYS A 84 1.36 -12.42 19.27
CA LYS A 84 2.51 -12.67 20.15
C LYS A 84 3.75 -11.96 19.63
N VAL A 85 4.31 -11.10 20.48
CA VAL A 85 5.56 -10.36 20.21
C VAL A 85 6.42 -10.36 21.47
N GLY A 86 7.72 -10.59 21.30
CA GLY A 86 8.69 -10.53 22.40
C GLY A 86 9.20 -9.12 22.63
N TYR A 87 9.76 -8.85 23.81
CA TYR A 87 10.35 -7.55 24.14
C TYR A 87 11.70 -7.74 24.82
N VAL A 88 12.70 -6.96 24.41
CA VAL A 88 14.05 -6.98 24.98
C VAL A 88 14.45 -5.54 25.34
N PRO A 89 15.01 -5.28 26.54
CA PRO A 89 15.46 -3.93 26.91
C PRO A 89 16.39 -3.32 25.87
N TYR A 90 16.07 -2.11 25.40
CA TYR A 90 16.87 -1.35 24.45
C TYR A 90 16.41 0.13 24.42
N PRO A 91 17.32 1.12 24.34
CA PRO A 91 18.77 0.99 24.27
C PRO A 91 19.40 0.67 25.63
N LEU A 92 20.52 -0.05 25.65
CA LEU A 92 21.21 -0.43 26.90
C LEU A 92 22.17 0.67 27.39
N LEU A 93 21.72 1.92 27.30
CA LEU A 93 22.43 3.10 27.77
C LEU A 93 21.66 3.74 28.92
N TYR A 94 22.34 3.88 30.06
CA TYR A 94 21.78 4.41 31.29
C TYR A 94 22.51 5.67 31.69
N ARG A 95 21.77 6.61 32.28
CA ARG A 95 22.28 7.85 32.86
C ARG A 95 21.86 7.94 34.32
N CYS A 96 22.76 8.42 35.17
CA CYS A 96 22.41 8.74 36.54
C CYS A 96 21.67 10.08 36.60
N GLY A 97 20.46 10.10 37.17
CA GLY A 97 19.62 11.29 37.28
C GLY A 97 20.16 12.39 38.19
N ILE A 98 21.20 12.11 39.00
CA ILE A 98 21.82 13.10 39.91
C ILE A 98 23.06 13.73 39.26
N CYS A 99 24.07 12.93 38.90
CA CYS A 99 25.35 13.46 38.39
C CYS A 99 25.51 13.37 36.86
N GLY A 100 24.57 12.75 36.15
CA GLY A 100 24.59 12.61 34.69
C GLY A 100 25.58 11.58 34.13
N SER A 101 26.30 10.84 34.98
CA SER A 101 27.25 9.79 34.56
C SER A 101 26.52 8.70 33.76
N THR A 102 27.15 8.17 32.73
CA THR A 102 26.56 7.17 31.84
C THR A 102 27.17 5.78 31.99
N ARG A 103 26.36 4.75 31.77
CA ARG A 103 26.76 3.34 31.71
C ARG A 103 26.08 2.69 30.51
N GLU A 104 26.87 2.13 29.61
CA GLU A 104 26.42 1.41 28.42
C GLU A 104 26.79 -0.06 28.53
N PHE A 105 25.93 -0.94 28.03
CA PHE A 105 26.17 -2.38 27.97
C PHE A 105 26.02 -2.88 26.54
N ASP A 106 26.85 -3.84 26.14
CA ASP A 106 26.82 -4.39 24.79
C ASP A 106 25.62 -5.35 24.59
N SER A 107 25.12 -5.97 25.67
CA SER A 107 23.97 -6.88 25.62
C SER A 107 23.24 -7.00 26.96
N VAL A 108 22.02 -7.54 26.94
CA VAL A 108 21.25 -7.85 28.16
C VAL A 108 22.00 -8.85 29.05
N ALA A 109 22.74 -9.79 28.46
CA ALA A 109 23.55 -10.75 29.20
C ALA A 109 24.73 -10.06 29.91
N ASP A 110 25.37 -9.09 29.26
CA ASP A 110 26.43 -8.28 29.87
C ASP A 110 25.90 -7.43 31.02
N GLN A 111 24.75 -6.77 30.83
CA GLN A 111 24.07 -6.04 31.90
C GLN A 111 23.69 -6.93 33.09
N ALA A 112 23.25 -8.16 32.85
CA ALA A 112 22.92 -9.10 33.91
C ALA A 112 24.16 -9.53 34.70
N ARG A 113 25.31 -9.69 34.03
CA ARG A 113 26.61 -9.99 34.67
C ARG A 113 27.16 -8.79 35.43
N GLN A 114 26.94 -7.58 34.92
CA GLN A 114 27.45 -6.32 35.45
C GLN A 114 26.29 -5.37 35.79
N PRO A 115 25.53 -5.65 36.86
CA PRO A 115 24.36 -4.85 37.18
C PRO A 115 24.74 -3.40 37.47
N LEU A 116 23.80 -2.49 37.22
CA LEU A 116 23.96 -1.07 37.51
C LEU A 116 24.29 -0.88 39.02
N PRO A 117 25.36 -0.13 39.35
CA PRO A 117 25.80 -0.01 40.73
C PRO A 117 24.82 0.84 41.55
N ARG A 118 24.61 0.46 42.83
CA ARG A 118 23.76 1.23 43.77
C ARG A 118 24.30 2.62 44.07
N LYS A 119 25.61 2.84 43.96
CA LYS A 119 26.26 4.13 44.15
C LYS A 119 26.93 4.61 42.86
N CYS A 120 26.92 5.91 42.64
CA CYS A 120 27.59 6.57 41.52
C CYS A 120 28.26 7.83 42.07
N ASN A 121 29.56 8.04 41.81
CA ASN A 121 30.31 9.23 42.22
C ASN A 121 30.04 9.68 43.68
N GLY A 122 29.96 8.73 44.62
CA GLY A 122 29.78 9.00 46.05
C GLY A 122 28.34 9.16 46.54
N HIS A 123 27.32 9.13 45.67
CA HIS A 123 25.90 9.22 46.06
C HIS A 123 25.10 7.96 45.68
N GLU A 124 23.92 7.78 46.28
CA GLU A 124 22.92 6.78 45.85
C GLU A 124 22.56 7.04 44.38
N ALA A 125 22.69 6.02 43.53
CA ALA A 125 22.50 6.16 42.10
C ALA A 125 21.03 6.01 41.72
N ARG A 126 20.51 6.97 40.96
CA ARG A 126 19.20 6.86 40.31
C ARG A 126 19.39 6.67 38.80
N TRP A 127 19.50 5.44 38.36
CA TRP A 127 19.70 5.13 36.94
C TRP A 127 18.39 5.22 36.16
N THR A 128 18.45 5.89 35.02
CA THR A 128 17.36 5.95 34.03
C THR A 128 17.92 5.59 32.67
N GLN A 129 17.16 4.81 31.91
CA GLN A 129 17.50 4.54 30.52
C GLN A 129 17.43 5.82 29.70
N VAL A 130 18.37 6.00 28.77
CA VAL A 130 18.35 7.12 27.82
C VAL A 130 17.35 6.78 26.72
N ASP A 131 16.35 7.63 26.53
CA ASP A 131 15.22 7.45 25.60
C ASP A 131 15.48 8.02 24.20
N VAL A 132 16.73 8.35 23.92
CA VAL A 132 17.21 8.90 22.64
C VAL A 132 18.22 7.92 22.06
N VAL A 133 18.14 7.73 20.74
CA VAL A 133 19.01 6.86 19.95
C VAL A 133 19.57 7.63 18.77
N TYR A 134 20.67 7.14 18.21
CA TYR A 134 21.09 7.52 16.87
C TYR A 134 20.33 6.66 15.85
N ALA A 135 19.68 7.26 14.87
CA ALA A 135 19.04 6.58 13.75
C ALA A 135 19.69 6.96 12.42
N HIS A 136 19.71 6.03 11.48
CA HIS A 136 20.32 6.22 10.16
C HIS A 136 19.39 5.80 9.03
N TRP A 137 19.54 6.43 7.86
CA TRP A 137 18.76 6.08 6.66
C TRP A 137 19.09 4.66 6.15
N SER A 138 20.25 4.09 6.52
CA SER A 138 20.59 2.68 6.28
C SER A 138 19.70 1.70 7.04
N GLY A 139 18.80 2.20 7.90
CA GLY A 139 17.93 1.38 8.71
C GLY A 139 18.58 0.87 9.99
N ASP A 140 19.70 1.46 10.43
CA ASP A 140 20.38 1.16 11.70
C ASP A 140 19.99 2.12 12.83
N ILE A 141 20.04 1.61 14.06
CA ILE A 141 19.88 2.39 15.30
C ILE A 141 20.94 1.97 16.29
N GLU A 142 21.46 2.94 16.99
CA GLU A 142 22.41 2.72 18.08
C GLU A 142 22.01 3.53 19.31
N PRO A 143 22.37 3.06 20.53
CA PRO A 143 22.27 3.91 21.72
C PRO A 143 22.92 5.27 21.47
N LEU A 144 22.47 6.32 22.15
CA LEU A 144 23.08 7.66 22.10
C LEU A 144 24.47 7.66 22.78
N SER A 145 25.37 6.77 22.39
CA SER A 145 26.65 6.52 23.01
C SER A 145 27.64 7.68 22.82
N PRO A 146 28.55 7.94 23.79
CA PRO A 146 29.67 8.87 23.60
C PRO A 146 30.76 8.33 22.65
N PHE A 147 30.65 7.09 22.20
CA PHE A 147 31.64 6.40 21.38
C PHE A 147 31.29 6.50 19.89
N ASN A 148 32.27 6.92 19.09
CA ASN A 148 32.13 7.13 17.65
C ASN A 148 33.02 6.16 16.86
N TYR A 149 32.76 6.02 15.56
CA TYR A 149 33.52 5.16 14.65
C TYR A 149 34.46 5.99 13.76
N ASN A 150 35.64 5.42 13.50
CA ASN A 150 36.59 5.90 12.49
C ASN A 150 36.82 4.79 11.47
N PHE A 151 36.97 5.17 10.20
CA PHE A 151 37.37 4.26 9.14
C PHE A 151 38.87 3.97 9.24
N ASP A 152 39.25 2.69 9.15
CA ASP A 152 40.64 2.25 9.07
C ASP A 152 40.98 1.83 7.62
N PRO A 153 41.74 2.65 6.88
CA PRO A 153 42.08 2.37 5.48
C PRO A 153 42.98 1.15 5.27
N GLN A 154 43.58 0.58 6.33
CA GLN A 154 44.43 -0.60 6.19
C GLN A 154 43.62 -1.89 6.21
N THR A 155 42.49 -1.90 6.92
CA THR A 155 41.63 -3.07 7.07
C THR A 155 40.28 -2.91 6.40
N ASP A 156 39.99 -1.73 5.85
CA ASP A 156 38.70 -1.36 5.25
C ASP A 156 37.50 -1.59 6.20
N THR A 157 37.71 -1.31 7.49
CA THR A 157 36.68 -1.52 8.54
C THR A 157 36.47 -0.27 9.41
N ALA A 158 35.29 -0.17 10.02
CA ALA A 158 34.96 0.88 10.97
C ALA A 158 35.32 0.45 12.40
N ARG A 159 36.29 1.13 13.01
CA ARG A 159 36.71 0.89 14.38
C ARG A 159 36.07 1.87 15.35
N GLN A 160 35.42 1.35 16.38
CA GLN A 160 34.83 2.19 17.43
C GLN A 160 35.89 2.71 18.41
N ILE A 161 35.84 4.00 18.72
CA ILE A 161 36.69 4.67 19.70
C ILE A 161 35.92 4.78 21.03
N LYS A 162 36.22 3.86 21.95
CA LYS A 162 35.59 3.77 23.29
C LYS A 162 36.23 4.67 24.37
N MET A 163 37.20 5.51 24.01
CA MET A 163 37.96 6.32 24.97
C MET A 163 38.08 7.79 24.58
N CYS A 164 38.29 8.62 25.60
CA CYS A 164 38.74 10.01 25.47
C CYS A 164 40.21 10.05 25.04
N THR A 165 40.65 11.19 24.51
CA THR A 165 42.07 11.46 24.25
C THR A 165 42.92 11.38 25.51
N CYS A 166 42.33 11.61 26.70
CA CYS A 166 42.99 11.40 27.99
C CYS A 166 43.00 9.93 28.48
N GLY A 167 42.46 8.99 27.70
CA GLY A 167 42.35 7.56 28.05
C GLY A 167 41.11 7.18 28.88
N SER A 168 40.36 8.13 29.41
CA SER A 168 39.12 7.84 30.16
C SER A 168 38.00 7.31 29.26
N SER A 169 37.30 6.26 29.69
CA SER A 169 36.08 5.74 29.04
C SER A 169 34.79 6.20 29.73
N SER A 170 34.89 7.02 30.77
CA SER A 170 33.76 7.49 31.56
C SER A 170 33.30 8.88 31.11
N PHE A 171 32.00 9.02 30.87
CA PHE A 171 31.39 10.26 30.40
C PHE A 171 30.12 10.61 31.18
N LYS A 172 29.81 11.90 31.22
CA LYS A 172 28.53 12.45 31.69
C LYS A 172 27.76 13.02 30.52
N LEU A 173 26.47 12.75 30.45
CA LEU A 173 25.57 13.38 29.47
C LEU A 173 24.92 14.63 30.06
N ARG A 174 25.19 15.78 29.45
CA ARG A 174 24.52 17.06 29.71
C ARG A 174 23.40 17.26 28.68
N ASN A 175 22.15 17.17 29.14
CA ASN A 175 20.95 17.15 28.30
C ASN A 175 19.81 18.03 28.84
N ALA A 176 20.14 19.12 29.56
CA ALA A 176 19.14 20.02 30.14
C ALA A 176 18.48 20.93 29.09
N ALA A 177 19.15 21.16 27.95
CA ALA A 177 18.61 21.97 26.86
C ALA A 177 17.44 21.27 26.16
N PRO A 178 16.46 22.02 25.62
CA PRO A 178 15.32 21.45 24.93
C PRO A 178 15.67 20.87 23.54
N VAL A 179 16.83 21.23 22.99
CA VAL A 179 17.27 20.82 21.64
C VAL A 179 18.50 19.91 21.69
N PHE A 180 18.50 18.84 20.89
CA PHE A 180 19.60 17.86 20.85
C PHE A 180 20.93 18.47 20.39
N SER A 181 20.90 19.52 19.56
CA SER A 181 22.09 20.22 19.08
C SER A 181 22.89 20.92 20.20
N GLU A 182 22.32 21.10 21.38
CA GLU A 182 22.98 21.67 22.57
C GLU A 182 23.43 20.61 23.58
N TRP A 183 23.01 19.36 23.41
CA TRP A 183 23.40 18.27 24.30
C TRP A 183 24.86 17.90 24.07
N ARG A 184 25.58 17.60 25.15
CA ARG A 184 27.02 17.30 25.10
C ARG A 184 27.37 16.15 26.03
N TYR A 185 28.31 15.34 25.59
CA TYR A 185 29.06 14.46 26.48
C TYR A 185 30.23 15.21 27.10
N VAL A 186 30.51 14.96 28.38
CA VAL A 186 31.64 15.53 29.11
C VAL A 186 32.47 14.40 29.69
N CYS A 187 33.75 14.34 29.34
CA CYS A 187 34.66 13.33 29.87
C CYS A 187 34.84 13.52 31.39
N GLU A 188 34.71 12.43 32.16
CA GLU A 188 34.90 12.49 33.62
C GLU A 188 36.38 12.61 34.01
N GLY A 189 37.31 12.24 33.14
CA GLY A 189 38.76 12.32 33.41
C GLY A 189 39.37 13.70 33.16
N CYS A 190 39.07 14.33 32.02
CA CYS A 190 39.68 15.60 31.62
C CYS A 190 38.70 16.78 31.43
N GLY A 191 37.39 16.54 31.51
CA GLY A 191 36.38 17.59 31.31
C GLY A 191 36.11 17.98 29.85
N GLU A 192 36.82 17.38 28.88
CA GLU A 192 36.64 17.65 27.46
C GLU A 192 35.19 17.35 27.01
N THR A 193 34.67 18.19 26.13
CA THR A 193 33.28 18.08 25.68
C THR A 193 33.18 17.48 24.28
N ARG A 194 32.14 16.68 24.04
CA ARG A 194 31.84 16.07 22.74
C ARG A 194 30.41 16.39 22.33
N ALA A 195 30.24 16.80 21.08
CA ALA A 195 28.92 16.90 20.47
C ALA A 195 28.29 15.52 20.28
N LEU A 196 26.96 15.47 20.15
CA LEU A 196 26.24 14.26 19.76
C LEU A 196 26.48 13.97 18.28
N LYS A 197 27.59 13.29 17.97
CA LYS A 197 27.95 12.88 16.61
C LYS A 197 28.33 11.42 16.63
N LYS A 198 27.70 10.64 15.75
CA LYS A 198 28.01 9.24 15.53
C LYS A 198 27.93 8.90 14.05
N ALA A 199 28.99 8.28 13.54
CA ALA A 199 29.01 7.68 12.22
C ALA A 199 28.33 6.31 12.27
N ASN A 200 27.57 5.97 11.22
CA ASN A 200 27.04 4.63 11.03
C ASN A 200 28.16 3.72 10.48
N PRO A 201 28.47 2.59 11.13
CA PRO A 201 29.59 1.75 10.73
C PRO A 201 29.42 1.12 9.34
N ASP A 202 28.23 0.59 8.99
CA ASP A 202 27.98 -0.08 7.69
C ASP A 202 28.21 0.87 6.51
N THR A 203 27.72 2.10 6.59
CA THR A 203 27.96 3.11 5.54
C THR A 203 29.36 3.70 5.57
N LEU A 204 29.99 3.82 6.74
CA LEU A 204 31.38 4.25 6.88
C LEU A 204 32.36 3.23 6.28
N GLU A 205 32.01 1.95 6.25
CA GLU A 205 32.83 0.91 5.61
C GLU A 205 32.65 0.93 4.08
N ARG A 206 31.41 1.10 3.59
CA ARG A 206 31.11 0.95 2.15
C ARG A 206 31.46 2.17 1.30
N LEU A 207 31.08 3.37 1.76
CA LEU A 207 31.18 4.58 0.93
C LEU A 207 32.63 5.00 0.63
N PRO A 208 33.60 4.93 1.58
CA PRO A 208 35.01 5.18 1.29
C PRO A 208 35.63 4.21 0.29
N ILE A 209 35.30 2.91 0.38
CA ILE A 209 35.78 1.89 -0.57
C ILE A 209 35.27 2.23 -1.97
N GLN A 210 33.98 2.55 -2.12
CA GLN A 210 33.41 2.96 -3.40
C GLN A 210 34.06 4.23 -3.96
N GLN A 211 34.43 5.18 -3.09
CA GLN A 211 35.16 6.38 -3.49
C GLN A 211 36.56 6.04 -4.03
N ASN A 212 37.26 5.09 -3.41
CA ASN A 212 38.59 4.64 -3.84
C ASN A 212 38.55 3.86 -5.16
N ASP A 213 37.53 3.02 -5.35
CA ASP A 213 37.42 2.11 -6.51
C ASP A 213 36.75 2.75 -7.73
N GLY A 214 35.76 3.63 -7.53
CA GLY A 214 34.86 4.13 -8.57
C GLY A 214 34.77 5.65 -8.71
N GLY A 215 35.49 6.42 -7.90
CA GLY A 215 35.56 7.89 -8.00
C GLY A 215 34.32 8.67 -7.52
N ARG A 216 33.30 8.00 -6.98
CA ARG A 216 32.13 8.65 -6.36
C ARG A 216 32.57 9.38 -5.09
N GLN A 217 32.45 10.71 -5.06
CA GLN A 217 32.67 11.48 -3.84
C GLN A 217 31.39 11.54 -3.00
N PHE A 218 31.41 10.91 -1.82
CA PHE A 218 30.31 11.00 -0.86
C PHE A 218 30.56 12.11 0.16
N GLN A 219 29.48 12.61 0.74
CA GLN A 219 29.52 13.63 1.79
C GLN A 219 29.48 12.97 3.16
N TRP A 220 30.27 13.48 4.12
CA TRP A 220 30.27 12.97 5.51
C TRP A 220 28.88 12.99 6.17
N ILE A 221 27.98 13.85 5.70
CA ILE A 221 26.58 13.90 6.16
C ILE A 221 25.81 12.61 5.87
N GLU A 222 26.21 11.85 4.83
CA GLU A 222 25.64 10.56 4.46
C GLU A 222 25.98 9.46 5.46
N VAL A 223 27.06 9.61 6.23
CA VAL A 223 27.50 8.62 7.23
C VAL A 223 27.02 8.99 8.64
N ASN A 224 26.68 10.26 8.86
CA ASN A 224 26.32 10.76 10.19
C ASN A 224 24.88 10.36 10.58
N MET A 225 24.75 9.61 11.66
CA MET A 225 23.47 9.29 12.29
C MET A 225 22.83 10.51 12.96
N LEU A 226 21.50 10.46 13.12
CA LEU A 226 20.68 11.52 13.69
C LEU A 226 20.22 11.15 15.11
N PRO A 227 20.41 12.01 16.12
CA PRO A 227 19.79 11.81 17.41
C PRO A 227 18.27 12.01 17.29
N VAL A 228 17.52 10.98 17.66
CA VAL A 228 16.06 10.98 17.65
C VAL A 228 15.54 10.35 18.93
N SER A 229 14.40 10.83 19.43
CA SER A 229 13.69 10.09 20.48
C SER A 229 13.37 8.69 19.98
N TYR A 230 13.57 7.69 20.81
CA TYR A 230 13.25 6.30 20.47
C TYR A 230 11.76 6.11 20.16
N ARG A 231 10.90 6.98 20.70
CA ARG A 231 9.44 7.03 20.47
C ARG A 231 9.05 7.66 19.14
N ALA A 232 9.97 8.36 18.47
CA ALA A 232 9.65 9.08 17.25
C ALA A 232 9.41 8.08 16.11
N ASN A 233 8.47 8.38 15.22
CA ASN A 233 8.21 7.54 14.04
C ASN A 233 9.47 7.29 13.19
N SER A 234 10.43 8.23 13.21
CA SER A 234 11.73 8.11 12.55
C SER A 234 12.57 6.91 12.98
N THR A 235 12.29 6.27 14.11
CA THR A 235 12.98 5.02 14.50
C THR A 235 12.35 3.77 13.89
N PHE A 236 11.06 3.81 13.53
CA PHE A 236 10.32 2.68 12.99
C PHE A 236 9.14 3.14 12.11
N TYR A 237 9.38 3.33 10.82
CA TYR A 237 8.31 3.42 9.83
C TYR A 237 8.01 2.01 9.31
N VAL A 238 7.00 1.36 9.90
CA VAL A 238 6.58 0.02 9.48
C VAL A 238 6.01 0.07 8.06
N GLN A 239 6.51 -0.81 7.20
CA GLN A 239 6.02 -0.97 5.83
C GLN A 239 4.95 -2.05 5.82
N ARG A 240 3.74 -1.64 5.43
CA ARG A 240 2.53 -2.45 5.45
C ARG A 240 1.67 -2.22 4.22
N THR A 241 0.88 -3.22 3.87
CA THR A 241 -0.11 -3.17 2.78
C THR A 241 -1.37 -3.92 3.22
N SER A 242 -2.50 -3.59 2.61
CA SER A 242 -3.74 -4.35 2.79
C SER A 242 -4.48 -4.54 1.47
N PHE A 243 -5.30 -5.59 1.42
CA PHE A 243 -6.14 -5.92 0.27
C PHE A 243 -7.39 -6.68 0.73
N ILE A 244 -8.42 -6.68 -0.12
CA ILE A 244 -9.64 -7.47 0.07
C ILE A 244 -9.33 -8.93 -0.29
N VAL A 245 -9.71 -9.86 0.58
CA VAL A 245 -9.49 -11.30 0.33
C VAL A 245 -10.52 -11.81 -0.67
N PHE A 246 -10.05 -12.58 -1.65
CA PHE A 246 -10.88 -13.24 -2.67
C PHE A 246 -10.72 -14.75 -2.58
N GLU A 247 -11.81 -15.47 -2.84
CA GLU A 247 -11.80 -16.92 -3.02
C GLU A 247 -11.36 -17.32 -4.43
N ASP A 248 -11.79 -16.56 -5.44
CA ASP A 248 -11.49 -16.79 -6.83
C ASP A 248 -9.99 -16.61 -7.12
N SER A 249 -9.32 -17.72 -7.44
CA SER A 249 -7.91 -17.72 -7.83
C SER A 249 -7.66 -17.00 -9.14
N ALA A 250 -8.69 -16.77 -9.98
CA ALA A 250 -8.57 -16.01 -11.22
C ALA A 250 -8.06 -14.58 -11.00
N VAL A 251 -8.26 -14.01 -9.81
CA VAL A 251 -7.73 -12.70 -9.42
C VAL A 251 -6.20 -12.64 -9.47
N VAL A 252 -5.53 -13.79 -9.29
CA VAL A 252 -4.08 -13.94 -9.38
C VAL A 252 -3.71 -14.63 -10.70
N GLU A 253 -4.35 -15.76 -11.03
CA GLU A 253 -3.97 -16.59 -12.16
C GLU A 253 -4.04 -15.83 -13.50
N LEU A 254 -5.10 -15.04 -13.73
CA LEU A 254 -5.27 -14.28 -14.97
C LEU A 254 -4.26 -13.14 -15.11
N MET A 255 -3.59 -12.75 -14.02
CA MET A 255 -2.56 -11.71 -14.06
C MET A 255 -1.23 -12.26 -14.60
N THR A 256 -1.07 -13.58 -14.70
CA THR A 256 0.15 -14.21 -15.20
C THR A 256 0.24 -14.12 -16.73
N PRO A 257 1.45 -13.95 -17.30
CA PRO A 257 1.61 -13.81 -18.76
C PRO A 257 1.08 -15.02 -19.54
N LYS A 258 1.16 -16.22 -18.94
CA LYS A 258 0.66 -17.48 -19.53
C LYS A 258 -0.86 -17.56 -19.64
N ARG A 259 -1.60 -16.73 -18.91
CA ARG A 259 -3.08 -16.72 -18.90
C ARG A 259 -3.65 -15.52 -19.67
N ARG A 260 -2.86 -14.92 -20.55
CA ARG A 260 -3.23 -13.73 -21.36
C ARG A 260 -4.58 -13.88 -22.04
N ASP A 261 -4.85 -15.01 -22.67
CA ASP A 261 -6.11 -15.16 -23.40
C ASP A 261 -7.33 -15.29 -22.49
N GLY A 262 -7.17 -15.97 -21.35
CA GLY A 262 -8.20 -16.03 -20.32
C GLY A 262 -8.53 -14.64 -19.78
N LEU A 263 -7.51 -13.80 -19.63
CA LEU A 263 -7.68 -12.39 -19.28
C LEU A 263 -8.43 -11.62 -20.36
N VAL A 264 -8.09 -11.79 -21.63
CA VAL A 264 -8.78 -11.16 -22.77
C VAL A 264 -10.27 -11.53 -22.78
N ALA A 265 -10.58 -12.83 -22.69
CA ALA A 265 -11.97 -13.31 -22.66
C ALA A 265 -12.74 -12.76 -21.44
N ARG A 266 -12.07 -12.66 -20.28
CA ARG A 266 -12.68 -12.10 -19.06
C ARG A 266 -13.00 -10.61 -19.21
N LEU A 267 -12.07 -9.82 -19.74
CA LEU A 267 -12.29 -8.38 -19.97
C LEU A 267 -13.37 -8.14 -21.03
N ALA A 268 -13.40 -8.95 -22.09
CA ALA A 268 -14.43 -8.88 -23.11
C ALA A 268 -15.83 -9.04 -22.51
N LYS A 269 -15.98 -10.01 -21.61
CA LYS A 269 -17.23 -10.26 -20.91
C LYS A 269 -17.62 -9.12 -19.97
N ILE A 270 -16.68 -8.59 -19.19
CA ILE A 270 -16.96 -7.57 -18.16
C ILE A 270 -17.36 -6.23 -18.78
N HIS A 271 -16.68 -5.81 -19.85
CA HIS A 271 -16.92 -4.51 -20.51
C HIS A 271 -17.67 -4.62 -21.83
N GLU A 272 -18.34 -5.75 -22.06
CA GLU A 272 -19.14 -6.03 -23.26
C GLU A 272 -18.39 -5.71 -24.58
N ILE A 273 -17.07 -5.95 -24.59
CA ILE A 273 -16.24 -5.73 -25.77
C ILE A 273 -16.51 -6.87 -26.74
N PRO A 274 -16.84 -6.59 -28.03
CA PRO A 274 -17.03 -7.64 -29.01
C PRO A 274 -15.84 -8.60 -29.02
N PHE A 275 -16.09 -9.90 -28.93
CA PHE A 275 -15.05 -10.92 -28.93
C PHE A 275 -15.41 -11.96 -29.97
N THR A 276 -14.54 -12.12 -30.97
CA THR A 276 -14.71 -13.14 -31.99
C THR A 276 -13.84 -14.32 -31.62
N GLU A 277 -14.46 -15.40 -31.15
CA GLU A 277 -13.78 -16.68 -30.99
C GLU A 277 -13.31 -17.19 -32.36
N PRO A 278 -12.12 -17.81 -32.45
CA PRO A 278 -11.67 -18.44 -33.67
C PRO A 278 -12.50 -19.70 -33.89
N SER A 279 -12.91 -19.91 -35.13
CA SER A 279 -13.55 -21.14 -35.56
C SER A 279 -12.63 -22.35 -35.32
N GLU A 280 -13.21 -23.53 -35.11
CA GLU A 280 -12.43 -24.77 -35.01
C GLU A 280 -11.55 -24.99 -36.25
N ASP A 281 -12.01 -24.55 -37.43
CA ASP A 281 -11.25 -24.60 -38.68
C ASP A 281 -10.00 -23.70 -38.67
N GLU A 282 -10.06 -22.54 -38.02
CA GLU A 282 -8.91 -21.64 -37.87
C GLU A 282 -7.90 -22.22 -36.89
N ILE A 283 -8.36 -22.74 -35.74
CA ILE A 283 -7.49 -23.40 -34.75
C ILE A 283 -6.82 -24.62 -35.40
N ARG A 284 -7.58 -25.46 -36.12
CA ARG A 284 -7.05 -26.61 -36.86
C ARG A 284 -5.93 -26.22 -37.80
N LYS A 285 -6.18 -25.22 -38.67
CA LYS A 285 -5.19 -24.76 -39.65
C LYS A 285 -3.90 -24.29 -38.98
N SER A 286 -4.01 -23.59 -37.85
CA SER A 286 -2.83 -23.09 -37.15
C SER A 286 -2.04 -24.20 -36.45
N VAL A 287 -2.72 -25.17 -35.84
CA VAL A 287 -2.09 -26.34 -35.19
C VAL A 287 -1.44 -27.25 -36.23
N GLU A 288 -2.12 -27.54 -37.33
CA GLU A 288 -1.58 -28.36 -38.42
C GLU A 288 -0.44 -27.68 -39.19
N ALA A 289 -0.39 -26.35 -39.19
CA ALA A 289 0.69 -25.58 -39.80
C ALA A 289 1.98 -25.57 -38.96
N ASP A 290 1.92 -25.89 -37.66
CA ASP A 290 3.09 -25.94 -36.79
C ASP A 290 3.82 -27.30 -36.92
N PRO A 291 5.08 -27.32 -37.41
CA PRO A 291 5.82 -28.56 -37.62
C PRO A 291 6.19 -29.29 -36.32
N THR A 292 6.02 -28.67 -35.15
CA THR A 292 6.32 -29.26 -33.84
C THR A 292 5.13 -29.95 -33.18
N ARG A 293 3.90 -29.78 -33.72
CA ARG A 293 2.63 -30.27 -33.11
C ARG A 293 1.83 -31.20 -34.03
N VAL A 294 2.51 -31.84 -34.97
CA VAL A 294 1.88 -32.76 -35.95
C VAL A 294 1.12 -33.88 -35.24
N GLY A 295 -0.17 -34.03 -35.58
CA GLY A 295 -1.04 -35.09 -35.05
C GLY A 295 -1.78 -34.75 -33.76
N GLU A 296 -1.48 -33.62 -33.11
CA GLU A 296 -2.21 -33.21 -31.90
C GLU A 296 -3.68 -32.85 -32.20
N TRP A 297 -3.99 -32.34 -33.40
CA TRP A 297 -5.39 -32.10 -33.80
C TRP A 297 -6.21 -33.39 -33.88
N ASP A 298 -5.63 -34.47 -34.42
CA ASP A 298 -6.29 -35.78 -34.47
C ASP A 298 -6.52 -36.36 -33.07
N GLU A 299 -5.58 -36.10 -32.14
CA GLU A 299 -5.71 -36.47 -30.73
C GLU A 299 -6.84 -35.69 -30.04
N TYR A 300 -6.95 -34.39 -30.28
CA TYR A 300 -8.06 -33.54 -29.81
C TYR A 300 -9.41 -34.07 -30.28
N GLU A 301 -9.58 -34.33 -31.59
CA GLU A 301 -10.82 -34.89 -32.11
C GLU A 301 -11.12 -36.27 -31.52
N THR A 302 -10.08 -37.08 -31.28
CA THR A 302 -10.23 -38.39 -30.65
C THR A 302 -10.78 -38.26 -29.24
N TYR A 303 -10.27 -37.32 -28.43
CA TYR A 303 -10.81 -37.06 -27.10
C TYR A 303 -12.27 -36.59 -27.13
N LEU A 304 -12.64 -35.72 -28.06
CA LEU A 304 -14.04 -35.28 -28.21
C LEU A 304 -14.97 -36.44 -28.58
N ARG A 305 -14.59 -37.28 -29.56
CA ARG A 305 -15.36 -38.47 -29.95
C ARG A 305 -15.47 -39.48 -28.80
N MET A 306 -14.40 -39.65 -28.00
CA MET A 306 -14.42 -40.51 -26.82
C MET A 306 -15.33 -39.97 -25.72
N ALA A 307 -15.35 -38.64 -25.52
CA ALA A 307 -16.24 -37.98 -24.58
C ALA A 307 -17.73 -38.18 -24.97
N GLU A 308 -18.07 -37.93 -26.23
CA GLU A 308 -19.42 -38.09 -26.78
C GLU A 308 -19.90 -39.55 -26.69
N LYS A 309 -19.02 -40.51 -27.00
CA LYS A 309 -19.31 -41.94 -26.85
C LYS A 309 -19.48 -42.35 -25.38
N ALA A 310 -18.72 -41.77 -24.47
CA ALA A 310 -18.87 -42.04 -23.04
C ALA A 310 -20.18 -41.48 -22.49
N GLU A 311 -20.59 -40.31 -22.94
CA GLU A 311 -21.82 -39.63 -22.55
C GLU A 311 -23.06 -40.37 -23.06
N SER A 312 -23.09 -40.76 -24.33
CA SER A 312 -24.16 -41.59 -24.90
C SER A 312 -24.25 -43.00 -24.28
N SER A 313 -23.19 -43.44 -23.62
CA SER A 313 -23.15 -44.70 -22.85
C SER A 313 -23.44 -44.52 -21.35
N GLY A 314 -23.84 -43.33 -20.89
CA GLY A 314 -24.15 -43.05 -19.48
C GLY A 314 -22.94 -43.02 -18.54
N ARG A 315 -21.71 -42.90 -19.06
CA ARG A 315 -20.46 -42.87 -18.28
C ARG A 315 -19.97 -41.42 -18.09
N ALA A 316 -20.69 -40.65 -17.27
CA ALA A 316 -20.46 -39.22 -17.08
C ALA A 316 -19.03 -38.85 -16.63
N ASP A 317 -18.43 -39.61 -15.72
CA ASP A 317 -17.07 -39.31 -15.22
C ASP A 317 -15.97 -39.60 -16.26
N ALA A 318 -16.21 -40.55 -17.16
CA ALA A 318 -15.30 -40.80 -18.28
C ALA A 318 -15.45 -39.72 -19.36
N ALA A 319 -16.69 -39.29 -19.65
CA ALA A 319 -16.95 -38.18 -20.57
C ALA A 319 -16.29 -36.89 -20.10
N ARG A 320 -16.40 -36.56 -18.80
CA ARG A 320 -15.74 -35.39 -18.20
C ARG A 320 -14.22 -35.44 -18.38
N ARG A 321 -13.56 -36.54 -18.01
CA ARG A 321 -12.10 -36.69 -18.17
C ARG A 321 -11.61 -36.52 -19.61
N HIS A 322 -12.36 -37.00 -20.59
CA HIS A 322 -12.01 -36.82 -22.01
C HIS A 322 -12.20 -35.37 -22.48
N ARG A 323 -13.22 -34.65 -21.98
CA ARG A 323 -13.36 -33.21 -22.24
C ARG A 323 -12.25 -32.39 -21.59
N ASP A 324 -11.86 -32.74 -20.37
CA ASP A 324 -10.77 -32.07 -19.66
C ASP A 324 -9.45 -32.25 -20.44
N ALA A 325 -9.15 -33.46 -20.92
CA ALA A 325 -7.97 -33.73 -21.76
C ALA A 325 -8.00 -32.97 -23.11
N ALA A 326 -9.15 -32.92 -23.79
CA ALA A 326 -9.30 -32.11 -25.01
C ALA A 326 -9.11 -30.61 -24.72
N THR A 327 -9.60 -30.14 -23.58
CA THR A 327 -9.43 -28.76 -23.13
C THR A 327 -7.96 -28.47 -22.87
N ASP A 328 -7.25 -29.31 -22.12
CA ASP A 328 -5.83 -29.14 -21.81
C ASP A 328 -4.95 -29.06 -23.08
N LEU A 329 -5.24 -29.90 -24.09
CA LEU A 329 -4.52 -29.86 -25.36
C LEU A 329 -4.76 -28.55 -26.12
N ARG A 330 -6.03 -28.12 -26.20
CA ARG A 330 -6.42 -26.85 -26.82
C ARG A 330 -5.81 -25.65 -26.09
N GLU A 331 -5.78 -25.68 -24.75
CA GLU A 331 -5.15 -24.66 -23.91
C GLU A 331 -3.63 -24.56 -24.15
N THR A 332 -2.98 -25.69 -24.43
CA THR A 332 -1.55 -25.75 -24.76
C THR A 332 -1.24 -25.04 -26.07
N TRP A 333 -2.06 -25.24 -27.12
CA TRP A 333 -1.90 -24.55 -28.40
C TRP A 333 -2.00 -23.03 -28.29
N PHE A 334 -2.91 -22.57 -27.44
CA PHE A 334 -3.05 -21.14 -27.15
C PHE A 334 -1.85 -20.61 -26.33
N ALA A 335 -1.43 -21.35 -25.30
CA ALA A 335 -0.30 -20.96 -24.45
C ALA A 335 1.04 -20.91 -25.23
N ASP A 336 1.21 -21.79 -26.22
CA ASP A 336 2.39 -21.84 -27.08
C ASP A 336 2.32 -20.84 -28.26
N GLY A 337 1.23 -20.06 -28.36
CA GLY A 337 1.03 -19.06 -29.41
C GLY A 337 0.79 -19.64 -30.80
N ILE A 338 0.35 -20.91 -30.85
CA ILE A 338 0.13 -21.65 -32.10
C ILE A 338 -1.21 -21.27 -32.70
N ALA A 339 -2.26 -21.18 -31.88
CA ALA A 339 -3.55 -20.65 -32.29
C ALA A 339 -3.87 -19.37 -31.50
N ASP A 340 -4.59 -18.44 -32.11
CA ASP A 340 -5.17 -17.29 -31.39
C ASP A 340 -6.43 -17.75 -30.65
N ARG A 341 -6.72 -17.19 -29.46
CA ARG A 341 -7.99 -17.44 -28.74
C ARG A 341 -9.18 -16.61 -29.18
N GLY A 342 -8.97 -15.74 -30.15
CA GLY A 342 -9.97 -14.83 -30.66
C GLY A 342 -9.47 -13.41 -30.65
N GLN A 343 -10.16 -12.56 -31.39
CA GLN A 343 -9.82 -11.15 -31.50
C GLN A 343 -10.76 -10.34 -30.62
N LEU A 344 -10.17 -9.67 -29.63
CA LEU A 344 -10.87 -8.64 -28.88
C LEU A 344 -11.12 -7.46 -29.83
N GLY A 345 -12.37 -7.01 -29.91
CA GLY A 345 -12.84 -5.87 -30.71
C GLY A 345 -12.33 -4.50 -30.23
N SER A 346 -11.24 -4.48 -29.46
CA SER A 346 -10.50 -3.29 -29.08
C SER A 346 -8.97 -3.56 -29.14
N PRO A 347 -8.30 -3.13 -30.21
CA PRO A 347 -6.84 -3.19 -30.31
C PRO A 347 -6.13 -2.43 -29.18
N ALA A 348 -6.73 -1.34 -28.68
CA ALA A 348 -6.16 -0.56 -27.59
C ALA A 348 -6.16 -1.32 -26.25
N VAL A 349 -7.21 -2.09 -25.94
CA VAL A 349 -7.20 -2.96 -24.75
C VAL A 349 -6.18 -4.10 -24.90
N LEU A 350 -5.99 -4.67 -26.09
CA LEU A 350 -4.94 -5.66 -26.33
C LEU A 350 -3.53 -5.07 -26.13
N GLN A 351 -3.32 -3.83 -26.55
CA GLN A 351 -2.07 -3.10 -26.31
C GLN A 351 -1.87 -2.84 -24.83
N ALA A 352 -2.91 -2.40 -24.11
CA ALA A 352 -2.89 -2.22 -22.65
C ALA A 352 -2.48 -3.52 -21.94
N ILE A 353 -3.06 -4.66 -22.31
CA ILE A 353 -2.67 -5.98 -21.78
C ILE A 353 -1.21 -6.32 -22.08
N ALA A 354 -0.67 -5.88 -23.23
CA ALA A 354 0.72 -6.15 -23.60
C ALA A 354 1.74 -5.35 -22.79
N VAL A 355 1.40 -4.12 -22.39
CA VAL A 355 2.36 -3.21 -21.71
C VAL A 355 2.15 -3.11 -20.20
N ARG A 356 1.07 -3.69 -19.66
CA ARG A 356 0.72 -3.57 -18.24
C ARG A 356 1.72 -4.16 -17.25
N GLU A 357 2.65 -5.01 -17.70
CA GLU A 357 3.69 -5.57 -16.83
C GLU A 357 4.56 -4.48 -16.20
N ASP A 358 4.73 -3.35 -16.90
CA ASP A 358 5.48 -2.19 -16.44
C ASP A 358 4.63 -1.21 -15.61
N TRP A 359 3.31 -1.45 -15.50
CA TRP A 359 2.41 -0.56 -14.79
C TRP A 359 2.46 -0.76 -13.28
N THR A 360 2.18 0.31 -12.56
CA THR A 360 1.99 0.26 -11.11
C THR A 360 0.75 -0.57 -10.79
N ARG A 361 0.96 -1.77 -10.22
CA ARG A 361 -0.13 -2.73 -9.96
C ARG A 361 -1.30 -2.19 -9.15
N ARG A 362 -1.09 -1.22 -8.25
CA ARG A 362 -2.17 -0.59 -7.47
C ARG A 362 -3.14 0.22 -8.33
N TYR A 363 -2.67 0.80 -9.43
CA TYR A 363 -3.47 1.64 -10.33
C TYR A 363 -3.82 0.94 -11.64
N ASP A 364 -3.25 -0.25 -11.89
CA ASP A 364 -3.54 -1.07 -13.08
C ASP A 364 -5.05 -1.38 -13.18
N PRO A 365 -5.76 -0.76 -14.12
CA PRO A 365 -7.20 -0.90 -14.20
C PRO A 365 -7.63 -2.28 -14.69
N ILE A 366 -6.78 -3.01 -15.43
CA ILE A 366 -7.09 -4.38 -15.87
C ILE A 366 -7.15 -5.31 -14.65
N ARG A 367 -6.19 -5.18 -13.74
CA ARG A 367 -6.20 -5.91 -12.46
C ARG A 367 -7.41 -5.53 -11.62
N LEU A 368 -7.68 -4.23 -11.49
CA LEU A 368 -8.80 -3.73 -10.69
C LEU A 368 -10.16 -4.18 -11.25
N THR A 369 -10.33 -4.27 -12.57
CA THR A 369 -11.53 -4.80 -13.22
C THR A 369 -11.77 -6.27 -12.87
N VAL A 370 -10.72 -7.12 -12.94
CA VAL A 370 -10.84 -8.53 -12.54
C VAL A 370 -11.14 -8.67 -11.05
N GLN A 371 -10.52 -7.85 -10.21
CA GLN A 371 -10.80 -7.79 -8.77
C GLN A 371 -12.22 -7.32 -8.47
N HIS A 372 -12.73 -6.32 -9.19
CA HIS A 372 -14.07 -5.79 -9.02
C HIS A 372 -15.13 -6.83 -9.38
N ASP A 373 -14.96 -7.53 -10.50
CA ASP A 373 -15.89 -8.59 -10.89
C ASP A 373 -15.92 -9.73 -9.87
N ALA A 374 -14.76 -10.14 -9.33
CA ALA A 374 -14.72 -11.09 -8.22
C ALA A 374 -15.37 -10.53 -6.94
N PHE A 375 -15.14 -9.25 -6.64
CA PHE A 375 -15.75 -8.55 -5.50
C PHE A 375 -17.28 -8.57 -5.57
N VAL A 376 -17.85 -8.19 -6.72
CA VAL A 376 -19.30 -8.18 -6.91
C VAL A 376 -19.88 -9.58 -6.73
N ARG A 377 -19.30 -10.60 -7.37
CA ARG A 377 -19.80 -11.97 -7.23
C ARG A 377 -19.72 -12.49 -5.79
N GLU A 378 -18.58 -12.33 -5.12
CA GLU A 378 -18.31 -12.96 -3.83
C GLU A 378 -18.88 -12.17 -2.64
N HIS A 379 -18.62 -10.86 -2.62
CA HIS A 379 -18.87 -9.99 -1.47
C HIS A 379 -20.16 -9.18 -1.60
N ILE A 380 -20.80 -9.18 -2.78
CA ILE A 380 -22.15 -8.64 -2.97
C ILE A 380 -23.13 -9.77 -3.26
N ASP A 381 -23.10 -10.39 -4.43
CA ASP A 381 -24.18 -11.28 -4.88
C ASP A 381 -24.30 -12.54 -4.01
N GLN A 382 -23.20 -13.27 -3.81
CA GLN A 382 -23.18 -14.43 -2.91
C GLN A 382 -23.31 -14.05 -1.43
N ALA A 383 -22.92 -12.82 -1.05
CA ALA A 383 -23.09 -12.35 0.32
C ALA A 383 -24.56 -11.99 0.61
N MET A 384 -25.27 -11.43 -0.36
CA MET A 384 -26.70 -11.11 -0.28
C MET A 384 -27.54 -12.38 -0.07
N THR A 385 -27.23 -13.49 -0.76
CA THR A 385 -27.92 -14.77 -0.54
C THR A 385 -27.74 -15.33 0.87
N ARG A 386 -26.67 -14.92 1.56
CA ARG A 386 -26.35 -15.29 2.95
C ARG A 386 -26.69 -14.19 3.97
N HIS A 387 -27.36 -13.12 3.55
CA HIS A 387 -27.66 -11.92 4.36
C HIS A 387 -26.43 -11.20 4.95
N ALA A 388 -25.24 -11.46 4.38
CA ALA A 388 -23.99 -10.79 4.71
C ALA A 388 -23.77 -9.51 3.87
N ALA A 389 -24.61 -9.24 2.87
CA ALA A 389 -24.66 -7.95 2.19
C ALA A 389 -26.12 -7.55 1.94
N VAL A 390 -26.38 -6.25 1.89
CA VAL A 390 -27.73 -5.68 1.73
C VAL A 390 -27.66 -4.49 0.80
N ASP A 391 -28.41 -4.54 -0.30
CA ASP A 391 -28.66 -3.36 -1.11
C ASP A 391 -29.55 -2.40 -0.30
N VAL A 392 -29.10 -1.16 -0.13
CA VAL A 392 -29.79 -0.25 0.79
C VAL A 392 -31.18 0.15 0.30
N MET A 393 -31.47 -0.04 -1.00
CA MET A 393 -32.79 0.17 -1.59
C MET A 393 -33.75 -1.00 -1.36
N ASP A 394 -33.24 -2.20 -1.07
CA ASP A 394 -34.04 -3.34 -0.62
C ASP A 394 -33.53 -3.84 0.74
N PRO A 395 -33.79 -3.08 1.82
CA PRO A 395 -33.17 -3.35 3.09
C PRO A 395 -33.77 -4.59 3.76
N ASP A 396 -32.96 -5.29 4.54
CA ASP A 396 -33.40 -6.37 5.42
C ASP A 396 -33.78 -5.87 6.83
N VAL A 397 -34.41 -6.75 7.62
CA VAL A 397 -34.88 -6.42 8.98
C VAL A 397 -33.74 -6.07 9.94
N ALA A 398 -32.52 -6.58 9.65
CA ALA A 398 -31.34 -6.27 10.45
C ALA A 398 -30.85 -4.84 10.18
N LEU A 399 -31.04 -4.32 8.97
CA LEU A 399 -30.66 -2.97 8.58
C LEU A 399 -31.69 -1.93 9.04
N THR A 400 -32.99 -2.25 8.97
CA THR A 400 -34.07 -1.33 9.35
C THR A 400 -35.35 -2.06 9.73
N ASP A 401 -36.13 -1.49 10.66
CA ASP A 401 -37.44 -2.02 11.07
C ASP A 401 -38.55 -1.76 10.05
N VAL A 402 -38.31 -0.89 9.05
CA VAL A 402 -39.35 -0.49 8.08
C VAL A 402 -39.79 -1.63 7.16
N VAL A 403 -39.02 -2.72 7.07
CA VAL A 403 -39.30 -3.87 6.19
C VAL A 403 -40.66 -4.51 6.47
N ASN A 404 -41.12 -4.45 7.73
CA ASN A 404 -42.38 -5.05 8.16
C ASN A 404 -43.61 -4.15 7.89
N ASP A 405 -43.43 -2.93 7.37
CA ASP A 405 -44.49 -1.98 7.05
C ASP A 405 -44.32 -1.46 5.61
N PRO A 406 -45.17 -1.89 4.65
CA PRO A 406 -45.06 -1.49 3.25
C PRO A 406 -45.07 0.03 3.02
N THR A 407 -45.80 0.79 3.84
CA THR A 407 -45.90 2.26 3.69
C THR A 407 -44.62 2.92 4.16
N ARG A 408 -44.08 2.47 5.31
CA ARG A 408 -42.78 2.95 5.81
C ARG A 408 -41.63 2.54 4.88
N LYS A 409 -41.65 1.32 4.33
CA LYS A 409 -40.66 0.84 3.34
C LYS A 409 -40.66 1.72 2.09
N ALA A 410 -41.84 1.99 1.51
CA ALA A 410 -41.94 2.86 0.33
C ALA A 410 -41.42 4.29 0.60
N LYS A 411 -41.75 4.86 1.76
CA LYS A 411 -41.24 6.19 2.16
C LYS A 411 -39.71 6.18 2.33
N TYR A 412 -39.16 5.14 2.96
CA TYR A 412 -37.72 4.96 3.11
C TYR A 412 -37.04 4.86 1.74
N GLN A 413 -37.53 4.01 0.84
CA GLN A 413 -36.99 3.83 -0.52
C GLN A 413 -37.03 5.13 -1.31
N HIS A 414 -38.14 5.88 -1.25
CA HIS A 414 -38.23 7.18 -1.91
C HIS A 414 -37.20 8.18 -1.37
N THR A 415 -37.05 8.24 -0.04
CA THR A 415 -36.14 9.19 0.62
C THR A 415 -34.67 8.85 0.33
N VAL A 416 -34.28 7.59 0.52
CA VAL A 416 -32.92 7.12 0.24
C VAL A 416 -32.60 7.20 -1.25
N GLY A 417 -33.50 6.73 -2.11
CA GLY A 417 -33.34 6.79 -3.56
C GLY A 417 -33.18 8.21 -4.10
N SER A 418 -33.95 9.17 -3.57
CA SER A 418 -33.79 10.59 -3.91
C SER A 418 -32.40 11.11 -3.53
N LEU A 419 -31.89 10.78 -2.34
CA LEU A 419 -30.56 11.21 -1.90
C LEU A 419 -29.43 10.55 -2.71
N LEU A 420 -29.57 9.25 -3.05
CA LEU A 420 -28.63 8.54 -3.91
C LEU A 420 -28.60 9.12 -5.32
N SER A 421 -29.76 9.45 -5.88
CA SER A 421 -29.85 10.15 -7.17
C SER A 421 -29.13 11.49 -7.14
N HIS A 422 -29.30 12.30 -6.08
CA HIS A 422 -28.55 13.57 -5.95
C HIS A 422 -27.03 13.36 -5.82
N LEU A 423 -26.60 12.30 -5.13
CA LEU A 423 -25.20 11.89 -5.03
C LEU A 423 -24.64 11.32 -6.34
N GLY A 424 -25.49 11.00 -7.31
CA GLY A 424 -25.09 10.38 -8.58
C GLY A 424 -24.68 8.92 -8.43
N MET A 425 -25.35 8.19 -7.52
CA MET A 425 -25.10 6.79 -7.22
C MET A 425 -26.17 5.91 -7.88
N GLU A 426 -25.72 4.95 -8.70
CA GLU A 426 -26.57 3.89 -9.24
C GLU A 426 -26.88 2.84 -8.16
N ARG A 427 -25.86 2.46 -7.38
CA ARG A 427 -25.99 1.40 -6.39
C ARG A 427 -25.20 1.70 -5.12
N LEU A 428 -25.79 1.34 -3.98
CA LEU A 428 -25.14 1.37 -2.68
C LEU A 428 -25.46 0.08 -1.90
N VAL A 429 -24.42 -0.65 -1.50
CA VAL A 429 -24.55 -1.92 -0.78
C VAL A 429 -23.80 -1.83 0.54
N LEU A 430 -24.47 -2.20 1.62
CA LEU A 430 -23.82 -2.44 2.91
C LEU A 430 -23.35 -3.88 2.98
N ILE A 431 -22.06 -4.09 3.25
CA ILE A 431 -21.44 -5.41 3.37
C ILE A 431 -21.06 -5.63 4.83
N ARG A 432 -21.46 -6.78 5.38
CA ARG A 432 -21.18 -7.24 6.73
C ARG A 432 -20.12 -8.32 6.65
N GLY A 433 -18.95 -8.05 7.22
CA GLY A 433 -17.85 -9.00 7.26
C GLY A 433 -17.09 -9.14 5.95
N LEU A 434 -16.80 -8.02 5.28
CA LEU A 434 -15.82 -7.94 4.20
C LEU A 434 -14.45 -8.39 4.72
N PRO A 435 -13.84 -9.44 4.15
CA PRO A 435 -12.55 -9.94 4.62
C PRO A 435 -11.41 -9.05 4.10
N ILE A 436 -10.72 -8.38 5.02
CA ILE A 436 -9.53 -7.57 4.74
C ILE A 436 -8.30 -8.30 5.29
N CYS A 437 -7.29 -8.45 4.44
CA CYS A 437 -5.97 -8.90 4.85
C CYS A 437 -5.05 -7.69 4.94
N GLU A 438 -4.52 -7.39 6.13
CA GLU A 438 -3.42 -6.45 6.32
C GLU A 438 -2.15 -7.24 6.66
N PHE A 439 -1.03 -6.87 6.04
CA PHE A 439 0.25 -7.47 6.34
C PHE A 439 1.37 -6.45 6.41
N SER A 440 2.39 -6.74 7.22
CA SER A 440 3.63 -5.97 7.31
C SER A 440 4.84 -6.87 7.18
N PHE A 441 5.88 -6.37 6.53
CA PHE A 441 7.03 -7.20 6.11
C PHE A 441 8.38 -6.58 6.47
N GLY A 442 8.39 -5.32 6.89
CA GLY A 442 9.62 -4.60 7.13
C GLY A 442 9.40 -3.22 7.72
N TYR A 443 10.48 -2.44 7.75
CA TYR A 443 10.49 -1.08 8.23
C TYR A 443 11.58 -0.25 7.55
N THR A 444 11.43 1.06 7.62
CA THR A 444 12.47 2.03 7.29
C THR A 444 12.71 2.95 8.49
N ARG A 445 13.78 3.75 8.42
CA ARG A 445 14.15 4.71 9.46
C ARG A 445 14.46 6.05 8.83
N VAL A 446 14.33 7.10 9.65
CA VAL A 446 14.53 8.52 9.31
C VAL A 446 13.49 9.07 8.32
N SER A 447 13.09 8.29 7.32
CA SER A 447 11.99 8.59 6.39
C SER A 447 11.09 7.37 6.16
N ALA A 448 9.82 7.63 5.88
CA ALA A 448 8.83 6.64 5.46
C ALA A 448 8.86 6.38 3.94
N THR A 449 9.65 7.16 3.19
CA THR A 449 9.76 7.10 1.72
C THR A 449 11.18 6.66 1.29
N PRO A 450 11.38 6.26 0.03
CA PRO A 450 12.66 5.70 -0.42
C PRO A 450 13.83 6.69 -0.48
N ILE A 451 13.56 8.00 -0.45
CA ILE A 451 14.59 9.05 -0.48
C ILE A 451 14.45 9.92 0.77
N TYR A 452 15.58 10.19 1.40
CA TYR A 452 15.67 11.13 2.51
C TYR A 452 16.61 12.27 2.14
N GLN A 453 16.13 13.51 2.24
CA GLN A 453 16.90 14.70 1.89
C GLN A 453 17.43 15.38 3.15
N ARG A 454 18.71 15.74 3.17
CA ARG A 454 19.29 16.62 4.21
C ARG A 454 19.89 17.86 3.60
N GLU A 455 19.74 18.97 4.31
CA GLU A 455 20.48 20.19 4.00
C GLU A 455 21.85 20.16 4.68
N HIS A 456 22.90 20.42 3.91
CA HIS A 456 24.27 20.51 4.38
C HIS A 456 25.02 21.57 3.56
N ASN A 457 25.66 22.53 4.22
CA ASN A 457 26.42 23.62 3.59
C ASN A 457 25.64 24.36 2.48
N GLY A 458 24.33 24.56 2.68
CA GLY A 458 23.45 25.22 1.71
C GLY A 458 23.06 24.37 0.49
N GLN A 459 23.44 23.08 0.46
CA GLN A 459 23.09 22.13 -0.58
C GLN A 459 22.15 21.05 -0.02
N ARG A 460 21.26 20.52 -0.88
CA ARG A 460 20.44 19.35 -0.57
C ARG A 460 21.19 18.10 -0.99
N VAL A 461 21.31 17.16 -0.06
CA VAL A 461 21.95 15.85 -0.27
C VAL A 461 20.88 14.79 -0.14
N ASP A 462 20.62 14.08 -1.24
CA ASP A 462 19.70 12.96 -1.30
C ASP A 462 20.41 11.68 -0.84
N MET A 463 19.79 10.95 0.08
CA MET A 463 20.27 9.65 0.54
C MET A 463 19.21 8.58 0.26
N PRO A 464 19.61 7.35 -0.11
CA PRO A 464 18.68 6.26 -0.21
C PRO A 464 18.18 5.91 1.20
N VAL A 465 16.94 5.46 1.32
CA VAL A 465 16.39 4.96 2.58
C VAL A 465 16.28 3.46 2.43
N ARG A 466 17.01 2.72 3.26
CA ARG A 466 17.08 1.26 3.14
C ARG A 466 15.77 0.64 3.62
N LEU A 467 15.16 -0.17 2.77
CA LEU A 467 14.03 -1.02 3.14
C LEU A 467 14.54 -2.25 3.90
N LYS A 468 14.33 -2.28 5.22
CA LYS A 468 14.75 -3.37 6.11
C LYS A 468 13.63 -4.39 6.28
N ALA A 469 13.95 -5.67 6.23
CA ALA A 469 13.00 -6.70 6.67
C ALA A 469 12.97 -6.74 8.20
N PHE A 470 11.92 -7.32 8.78
CA PHE A 470 11.92 -7.62 10.21
C PHE A 470 13.04 -8.60 10.58
N ASP A 471 13.47 -8.54 11.84
CA ASP A 471 14.48 -9.45 12.39
C ASP A 471 14.08 -10.92 12.18
N GLN A 472 15.06 -11.81 12.14
CA GLN A 472 14.82 -13.23 11.92
C GLN A 472 14.05 -13.86 13.09
N LEU A 473 13.16 -14.79 12.77
CA LEU A 473 12.50 -15.63 13.76
C LEU A 473 13.54 -16.55 14.41
N PRO A 474 13.43 -16.82 15.72
CA PRO A 474 14.31 -17.78 16.41
C PRO A 474 13.88 -19.23 16.08
N ILE A 475 14.01 -19.61 14.80
CA ILE A 475 13.72 -20.93 14.23
C ILE A 475 14.90 -21.41 13.37
N ALA A 476 15.00 -22.72 13.13
CA ALA A 476 16.16 -23.32 12.44
C ALA A 476 16.43 -22.73 11.04
N ASP A 477 15.38 -22.38 10.30
CA ASP A 477 15.48 -21.89 8.91
C ASP A 477 15.81 -20.40 8.80
N ASN A 478 15.96 -19.67 9.92
CA ASN A 478 16.26 -18.23 9.94
C ASN A 478 15.33 -17.35 9.08
N LYS A 479 14.09 -17.80 8.86
CA LYS A 479 13.07 -17.05 8.10
C LYS A 479 12.72 -15.75 8.81
N ARG A 480 12.23 -14.78 8.05
CA ARG A 480 11.76 -13.49 8.57
C ARG A 480 10.23 -13.46 8.63
N PRO A 481 9.63 -12.84 9.65
CA PRO A 481 8.19 -12.80 9.75
C PRO A 481 7.61 -11.84 8.71
N ILE A 482 6.53 -12.26 8.05
CA ILE A 482 5.53 -11.35 7.50
C ILE A 482 4.37 -11.40 8.48
N TYR A 483 4.09 -10.30 9.17
CA TYR A 483 2.98 -10.26 10.11
C TYR A 483 1.67 -10.09 9.35
N VAL A 484 0.73 -11.01 9.52
CA VAL A 484 -0.54 -11.05 8.79
C VAL A 484 -1.71 -10.98 9.76
N THR A 485 -2.68 -10.12 9.45
CA THR A 485 -3.97 -10.05 10.13
C THR A 485 -5.09 -10.13 9.12
N GLN A 486 -6.00 -11.08 9.31
CA GLN A 486 -7.25 -11.16 8.56
C GLN A 486 -8.41 -10.76 9.45
N GLN A 487 -9.26 -9.86 8.96
CA GLN A 487 -10.38 -9.34 9.73
C GLN A 487 -11.62 -9.20 8.86
N LEU A 488 -12.77 -9.55 9.42
CA LEU A 488 -14.07 -9.32 8.83
C LEU A 488 -14.54 -7.94 9.29
N ASN A 489 -14.74 -7.02 8.35
CA ASN A 489 -15.12 -5.63 8.62
C ASN A 489 -16.40 -5.25 7.87
N GLU A 490 -17.14 -4.28 8.38
CA GLU A 490 -18.21 -3.65 7.63
C GLU A 490 -17.66 -2.72 6.54
N ALA A 491 -18.40 -2.66 5.43
CA ALA A 491 -18.08 -1.81 4.31
C ALA A 491 -19.34 -1.24 3.64
N LEU A 492 -19.16 -0.13 2.93
CA LEU A 492 -20.12 0.43 2.00
C LEU A 492 -19.50 0.40 0.60
N TYR A 493 -20.16 -0.30 -0.31
CA TYR A 493 -19.84 -0.32 -1.73
C TYR A 493 -20.70 0.70 -2.46
N PHE A 494 -20.08 1.51 -3.33
CA PHE A 494 -20.71 2.53 -4.14
C PHE A 494 -20.42 2.28 -5.61
N ARG A 495 -21.45 2.43 -6.45
CA ARG A 495 -21.34 2.48 -7.90
C ARG A 495 -22.03 3.74 -8.41
N LEU A 496 -21.33 4.53 -9.22
CA LEU A 496 -21.85 5.77 -9.78
C LEU A 496 -22.77 5.50 -10.99
N ASP A 497 -23.67 6.45 -11.25
CA ASP A 497 -24.44 6.50 -12.50
C ASP A 497 -23.52 6.90 -13.67
N GLU A 498 -23.25 5.96 -14.57
CA GLU A 498 -22.39 6.17 -15.74
C GLU A 498 -22.89 7.29 -16.65
N ALA A 499 -24.20 7.41 -16.86
CA ALA A 499 -24.76 8.45 -17.71
C ALA A 499 -24.48 9.84 -17.13
N ARG A 500 -24.52 9.97 -15.80
CA ARG A 500 -24.17 11.20 -15.10
C ARG A 500 -22.68 11.49 -15.18
N VAL A 501 -21.82 10.47 -15.05
CA VAL A 501 -20.37 10.62 -15.23
C VAL A 501 -20.05 11.11 -16.63
N LEU A 502 -20.67 10.56 -17.69
CA LEU A 502 -20.48 11.02 -19.06
C LEU A 502 -20.85 12.50 -19.24
N ARG A 503 -22.02 12.94 -18.73
CA ARG A 503 -22.42 14.35 -18.75
C ARG A 503 -21.41 15.24 -18.02
N TRP A 504 -20.88 14.77 -16.89
CA TRP A 504 -19.88 15.50 -16.13
C TRP A 504 -18.53 15.63 -16.85
N LEU A 505 -18.08 14.55 -17.52
CA LEU A 505 -16.85 14.56 -18.33
C LEU A 505 -16.98 15.52 -19.51
N GLU A 506 -18.13 15.51 -20.20
CA GLU A 506 -18.42 16.45 -21.30
C GLU A 506 -18.42 17.90 -20.81
N ALA A 507 -19.13 18.18 -19.71
CA ALA A 507 -19.21 19.53 -19.14
C ALA A 507 -17.84 20.10 -18.70
N ASN A 508 -16.90 19.24 -18.34
CA ASN A 508 -15.54 19.64 -17.92
C ASN A 508 -14.49 19.59 -19.03
N GLN A 509 -14.92 19.31 -20.27
CA GLN A 509 -14.06 19.31 -21.47
C GLN A 509 -12.89 18.33 -21.36
N ILE A 510 -13.16 17.12 -20.86
CA ILE A 510 -12.15 16.05 -20.81
C ILE A 510 -11.80 15.64 -22.24
N VAL A 511 -10.50 15.71 -22.56
CA VAL A 511 -10.01 15.71 -23.95
C VAL A 511 -10.36 14.41 -24.68
N ASP A 512 -10.41 13.33 -23.92
CA ASP A 512 -10.69 11.97 -24.33
C ASP A 512 -11.89 11.43 -23.54
N ALA A 513 -12.97 12.20 -23.41
CA ALA A 513 -14.25 11.67 -22.94
C ALA A 513 -14.83 10.66 -23.95
N PRO A 514 -15.37 9.51 -23.52
CA PRO A 514 -16.05 8.57 -24.40
C PRO A 514 -17.47 9.02 -24.72
N GLY A 515 -18.03 8.52 -25.82
CA GLY A 515 -19.43 8.76 -26.18
C GLY A 515 -20.42 7.77 -25.58
N ASP A 516 -19.94 6.61 -25.09
CA ASP A 516 -20.78 5.48 -24.67
C ASP A 516 -20.32 4.86 -23.33
N HIS A 517 -19.20 4.13 -23.31
CA HIS A 517 -18.81 3.26 -22.19
C HIS A 517 -17.50 3.75 -21.56
N VAL A 518 -17.59 4.28 -20.33
CA VAL A 518 -16.47 4.82 -19.56
C VAL A 518 -15.45 3.75 -19.24
N GLY A 519 -15.89 2.58 -18.75
CA GLY A 519 -14.99 1.49 -18.38
C GLY A 519 -14.08 1.00 -19.51
N ARG A 520 -14.66 0.66 -20.66
CA ARG A 520 -13.90 0.30 -21.86
C ARG A 520 -12.90 1.41 -22.23
N ALA A 521 -13.36 2.65 -22.33
CA ALA A 521 -12.51 3.77 -22.71
C ALA A 521 -11.39 4.03 -21.67
N TYR A 522 -11.65 3.80 -20.39
CA TYR A 522 -10.65 3.89 -19.33
C TYR A 522 -9.53 2.87 -19.58
N LEU A 523 -9.88 1.60 -19.87
CA LEU A 523 -8.90 0.57 -20.19
C LEU A 523 -8.08 0.89 -21.44
N GLU A 524 -8.71 1.47 -22.46
CA GLU A 524 -8.06 1.83 -23.73
C GLU A 524 -7.09 3.02 -23.59
N ARG A 525 -7.35 3.93 -22.64
CA ARG A 525 -6.67 5.24 -22.53
C ARG A 525 -5.75 5.34 -21.33
N TYR A 526 -5.80 4.38 -20.40
CA TYR A 526 -4.96 4.40 -19.22
C TYR A 526 -3.48 4.38 -19.59
N ALA A 527 -2.75 5.34 -19.03
CA ALA A 527 -1.30 5.36 -18.97
C ALA A 527 -0.89 5.30 -17.50
N ASP A 528 0.20 4.60 -17.20
CA ASP A 528 0.59 4.37 -15.81
C ASP A 528 0.84 5.69 -15.07
N PHE A 529 0.10 5.91 -13.98
CA PHE A 529 0.30 7.08 -13.13
C PHE A 529 1.63 7.05 -12.36
N GLY A 530 2.28 5.88 -12.34
CA GLY A 530 3.49 5.62 -11.57
C GLY A 530 3.20 5.38 -10.08
N PRO A 531 4.13 4.73 -9.35
CA PRO A 531 3.90 4.24 -7.99
C PRO A 531 3.67 5.35 -6.96
N PHE A 532 4.10 6.57 -7.28
CA PHE A 532 4.02 7.71 -6.37
C PHE A 532 3.30 8.92 -6.96
N LEU A 533 2.65 8.78 -8.13
CA LEU A 533 1.88 9.86 -8.75
C LEU A 533 2.71 11.14 -8.93
N GLU A 534 3.99 11.02 -9.31
CA GLU A 534 4.94 12.15 -9.33
C GLU A 534 4.46 13.31 -10.22
N GLU A 535 3.81 13.00 -11.35
CA GLU A 535 3.24 14.00 -12.27
C GLU A 535 2.12 14.83 -11.64
N PHE A 536 1.48 14.33 -10.58
CA PHE A 536 0.37 14.97 -9.88
C PHE A 536 0.81 15.70 -8.59
N LYS A 537 2.12 15.74 -8.28
CA LYS A 537 2.67 16.38 -7.07
C LYS A 537 2.96 17.86 -7.20
N ASP A 538 2.63 18.50 -8.32
CA ASP A 538 3.01 19.89 -8.53
C ASP A 538 2.40 20.82 -7.47
N ARG A 539 3.28 21.31 -6.59
CA ARG A 539 2.99 22.28 -5.51
C ARG A 539 3.46 23.69 -5.85
N GLU A 540 4.22 23.85 -6.95
CA GLU A 540 4.79 25.14 -7.38
C GLU A 540 4.01 25.74 -8.57
N GLY A 541 2.96 25.04 -9.03
CA GLY A 541 2.01 25.51 -10.02
C GLY A 541 2.62 25.63 -11.42
N GLN A 542 3.60 24.79 -11.76
CA GLN A 542 4.04 24.56 -13.13
C GLN A 542 3.08 23.67 -13.94
N GLY A 543 1.93 23.30 -13.34
CA GLY A 543 0.95 22.33 -13.79
C GLY A 543 0.72 22.34 -15.28
N GLY A 544 0.85 21.16 -15.88
CA GLY A 544 0.75 20.94 -17.31
C GLY A 544 0.11 19.61 -17.68
N TYR A 545 -0.35 18.82 -16.69
CA TYR A 545 -0.96 17.53 -16.97
C TYR A 545 -2.37 17.73 -17.53
N PRO A 546 -2.67 17.27 -18.76
CA PRO A 546 -3.95 17.53 -19.42
C PRO A 546 -5.11 16.83 -18.71
N ARG A 547 -6.33 17.32 -18.93
CA ARG A 547 -7.55 16.69 -18.45
C ARG A 547 -7.84 15.40 -19.23
N THR A 548 -7.30 14.29 -18.75
CA THR A 548 -7.51 12.96 -19.35
C THR A 548 -8.59 12.18 -18.60
N LEU A 549 -9.27 11.27 -19.31
CA LEU A 549 -10.31 10.41 -18.79
C LEU A 549 -9.83 9.60 -17.59
N PRO A 550 -8.66 8.91 -17.63
CA PRO A 550 -8.21 8.13 -16.50
C PRO A 550 -7.98 8.98 -15.25
N ALA A 551 -7.29 10.12 -15.39
CA ALA A 551 -7.00 11.00 -14.26
C ALA A 551 -8.28 11.57 -13.63
N TYR A 552 -9.26 11.96 -14.45
CA TYR A 552 -10.48 12.59 -13.97
C TYR A 552 -11.50 11.62 -13.38
N VAL A 553 -11.63 10.42 -13.94
CA VAL A 553 -12.46 9.37 -13.35
C VAL A 553 -11.87 8.95 -12.00
N TYR A 554 -10.55 8.74 -11.93
CA TYR A 554 -9.89 8.43 -10.67
C TYR A 554 -10.05 9.56 -9.64
N LEU A 555 -9.82 10.81 -10.03
CA LEU A 555 -10.00 12.01 -9.21
C LEU A 555 -11.42 12.12 -8.64
N LEU A 556 -12.44 11.85 -9.47
CA LEU A 556 -13.84 11.88 -9.05
C LEU A 556 -14.14 10.81 -8.00
N LEU A 557 -13.80 9.55 -8.30
CA LEU A 557 -14.06 8.41 -7.40
C LEU A 557 -13.32 8.56 -6.08
N HIS A 558 -12.04 8.96 -6.13
CA HIS A 558 -11.22 9.18 -4.95
C HIS A 558 -11.76 10.34 -4.10
N THR A 559 -12.18 11.45 -4.72
CA THR A 559 -12.79 12.57 -3.98
C THR A 559 -14.13 12.19 -3.36
N LEU A 560 -14.96 11.42 -4.07
CA LEU A 560 -16.21 10.88 -3.52
C LEU A 560 -15.94 9.93 -2.35
N SER A 561 -14.99 9.01 -2.49
CA SER A 561 -14.56 8.09 -1.42
C SER A 561 -14.23 8.87 -0.16
N HIS A 562 -13.35 9.87 -0.25
CA HIS A 562 -13.00 10.72 0.89
C HIS A 562 -14.19 11.47 1.47
N GLN A 563 -15.05 12.06 0.62
CA GLN A 563 -16.26 12.74 1.08
C GLN A 563 -17.19 11.79 1.87
N MET A 564 -17.33 10.54 1.41
CA MET A 564 -18.09 9.51 2.10
C MET A 564 -17.40 9.05 3.39
N MET A 565 -16.06 8.95 3.42
CA MET A 565 -15.30 8.67 4.65
C MET A 565 -15.50 9.75 5.71
N HIS A 566 -15.44 11.04 5.34
CA HIS A 566 -15.71 12.15 6.27
C HIS A 566 -17.14 12.08 6.80
N SER A 567 -18.12 11.84 5.93
CA SER A 567 -19.51 11.69 6.36
C SER A 567 -19.71 10.48 7.29
N LEU A 568 -19.05 9.36 6.98
CA LEU A 568 -19.12 8.13 7.76
C LEU A 568 -18.51 8.32 9.15
N ALA A 569 -17.32 8.91 9.25
CA ALA A 569 -16.66 9.13 10.53
C ALA A 569 -17.52 9.97 11.48
N ASP A 570 -18.13 11.04 10.97
CA ASP A 570 -18.93 11.96 11.77
C ASP A 570 -20.29 11.37 12.21
N THR A 571 -20.80 10.36 11.51
CA THR A 571 -22.12 9.74 11.80
C THR A 571 -22.05 8.38 12.47
N SER A 572 -20.92 7.66 12.34
CA SER A 572 -20.73 6.30 12.89
C SER A 572 -19.90 6.26 14.18
N GLY A 573 -19.16 7.32 14.49
CA GLY A 573 -18.20 7.35 15.60
C GLY A 573 -16.90 6.59 15.33
N VAL A 574 -16.69 6.09 14.10
CA VAL A 574 -15.40 5.53 13.65
C VAL A 574 -14.44 6.67 13.38
N ASP A 575 -13.21 6.55 13.87
CA ASP A 575 -12.17 7.53 13.57
C ASP A 575 -11.82 7.51 12.07
N ARG A 576 -11.50 8.67 11.49
CA ARG A 576 -11.19 8.80 10.05
C ARG A 576 -10.00 7.93 9.63
N ASP A 577 -9.01 7.77 10.51
CA ASP A 577 -7.84 6.94 10.24
C ASP A 577 -8.18 5.45 10.29
N GLY A 578 -9.30 5.11 10.94
CA GLY A 578 -9.90 3.79 11.01
C GLY A 578 -10.85 3.46 9.86
N ILE A 579 -10.80 4.21 8.75
CA ILE A 579 -11.54 3.92 7.52
C ILE A 579 -10.52 3.76 6.40
N GLY A 580 -10.64 2.68 5.62
CA GLY A 580 -9.87 2.44 4.40
C GLY A 580 -10.75 2.57 3.16
N GLU A 581 -10.12 2.63 1.99
CA GLU A 581 -10.79 2.70 0.71
C GLU A 581 -10.22 1.72 -0.31
N HIS A 582 -11.03 1.36 -1.30
CA HIS A 582 -10.64 0.62 -2.49
C HIS A 582 -11.39 1.17 -3.70
N ILE A 583 -10.70 1.40 -4.82
CA ILE A 583 -11.26 2.12 -5.99
C ILE A 583 -11.17 1.22 -7.22
N PHE A 584 -12.26 1.11 -7.96
CA PHE A 584 -12.40 0.35 -9.21
C PHE A 584 -12.78 1.32 -10.34
N PRO A 585 -11.80 1.96 -10.99
CA PRO A 585 -12.06 3.13 -11.82
C PRO A 585 -12.77 2.82 -13.15
N ALA A 586 -12.42 1.71 -13.79
CA ALA A 586 -13.10 1.26 -15.01
C ALA A 586 -14.56 0.85 -14.74
N ASP A 587 -14.89 0.51 -13.51
CA ASP A 587 -16.23 0.09 -13.11
C ASP A 587 -17.03 1.20 -12.41
N LEU A 588 -16.50 2.43 -12.38
CA LEU A 588 -17.09 3.59 -11.72
C LEU A 588 -17.54 3.30 -10.28
N SER A 589 -16.71 2.54 -9.56
CA SER A 589 -17.08 2.01 -8.24
C SER A 589 -15.97 2.21 -7.22
N PHE A 590 -16.34 2.30 -5.95
CA PHE A 590 -15.41 2.31 -4.83
C PHE A 590 -16.04 1.71 -3.59
N VAL A 591 -15.19 1.28 -2.66
CA VAL A 591 -15.57 0.69 -1.37
C VAL A 591 -14.88 1.48 -0.28
N ILE A 592 -15.64 1.90 0.73
CA ILE A 592 -15.06 2.36 2.00
C ILE A 592 -15.35 1.31 3.06
N TYR A 593 -14.38 1.00 3.90
CA TYR A 593 -14.50 -0.07 4.88
C TYR A 593 -13.86 0.31 6.19
N ARG A 594 -14.38 -0.26 7.28
CA ARG A 594 -13.75 -0.12 8.59
C ARG A 594 -12.37 -0.78 8.57
N LYS A 595 -11.37 -0.04 9.03
CA LYS A 595 -9.98 -0.46 9.13
C LYS A 595 -9.56 -0.36 10.59
N GLY A 596 -9.16 -1.48 11.19
CA GLY A 596 -8.62 -1.42 12.55
C GLY A 596 -8.47 -2.79 13.20
N MET A 597 -7.45 -2.93 14.03
CA MET A 597 -7.08 -4.20 14.65
C MET A 597 -8.09 -4.72 15.68
N THR A 598 -9.11 -3.94 16.05
CA THR A 598 -10.15 -4.35 16.99
C THR A 598 -11.29 -5.06 16.26
N PRO A 599 -11.96 -6.04 16.91
CA PRO A 599 -13.16 -6.67 16.35
C PRO A 599 -14.19 -5.63 15.93
N ASP A 600 -14.88 -5.90 14.83
CA ASP A 600 -15.96 -5.05 14.35
C ASP A 600 -17.15 -5.09 15.33
N LEU A 601 -17.64 -3.91 15.69
CA LEU A 601 -18.76 -3.72 16.61
C LEU A 601 -20.05 -3.32 15.88
N GLY A 602 -20.07 -3.36 14.55
CA GLY A 602 -21.24 -3.04 13.75
C GLY A 602 -21.47 -1.53 13.59
N ASN A 603 -20.39 -0.74 13.54
CA ASN A 603 -20.45 0.72 13.51
C ASN A 603 -21.19 1.26 12.27
N ILE A 604 -20.95 0.67 11.10
CA ILE A 604 -21.56 1.09 9.84
C ILE A 604 -23.03 0.65 9.79
N SER A 605 -23.35 -0.59 10.20
CA SER A 605 -24.75 -1.03 10.29
C SER A 605 -25.55 -0.19 11.28
N ALA A 606 -24.98 0.13 12.44
CA ALA A 606 -25.62 0.98 13.43
C ALA A 606 -25.80 2.42 12.94
N MET A 607 -24.80 2.97 12.23
CA MET A 607 -24.90 4.25 11.56
C MET A 607 -26.03 4.24 10.54
N TRP A 608 -26.08 3.22 9.67
CA TRP A 608 -27.12 3.15 8.65
C TRP A 608 -28.51 3.08 9.27
N ARG A 609 -28.70 2.18 10.24
CA ARG A 609 -30.00 1.97 10.92
C ARG A 609 -30.54 3.25 11.57
N ASN A 610 -29.67 4.04 12.19
CA ASN A 610 -30.08 5.18 13.02
C ASN A 610 -29.91 6.54 12.32
N TYR A 611 -29.01 6.64 11.35
CA TYR A 611 -28.51 7.91 10.79
C TYR A 611 -28.28 7.89 9.27
N ALA A 612 -28.80 6.91 8.50
CA ALA A 612 -28.60 6.84 7.05
C ALA A 612 -28.95 8.15 6.31
N GLU A 613 -30.09 8.78 6.62
CA GLU A 613 -30.46 10.05 6.00
C GLU A 613 -29.46 11.17 6.34
N ALA A 614 -29.00 11.23 7.60
CA ALA A 614 -28.05 12.24 8.04
C ALA A 614 -26.69 12.06 7.36
N PHE A 615 -26.25 10.81 7.20
CA PHE A 615 -25.05 10.44 6.46
C PHE A 615 -25.12 10.90 4.99
N LEU A 616 -26.19 10.59 4.27
CA LEU A 616 -26.33 10.98 2.87
C LEU A 616 -26.50 12.51 2.70
N LYS A 617 -27.31 13.14 3.55
CA LYS A 617 -27.49 14.61 3.54
C LYS A 617 -26.20 15.34 3.86
N ARG A 618 -25.39 14.82 4.79
CA ARG A 618 -24.07 15.39 5.13
C ARG A 618 -23.09 15.31 3.96
N ALA A 619 -23.08 14.19 3.24
CA ALA A 619 -22.23 14.02 2.07
C ALA A 619 -22.56 15.05 0.96
N LEU A 620 -23.84 15.43 0.84
CA LEU A 620 -24.32 16.44 -0.11
C LEU A 620 -24.21 17.89 0.40
N ASP A 621 -24.11 18.13 1.70
CA ASP A 621 -24.18 19.48 2.27
C ASP A 621 -23.05 20.36 1.70
N PRO A 622 -23.35 21.46 0.97
CA PRO A 622 -22.32 22.34 0.42
C PRO A 622 -21.36 22.92 1.46
N ARG A 623 -21.74 22.94 2.75
CA ARG A 623 -20.86 23.36 3.86
C ARG A 623 -19.73 22.38 4.12
N THR A 624 -19.93 21.07 3.92
CA THR A 624 -18.87 20.07 4.11
C THR A 624 -17.82 20.13 2.99
N LEU A 625 -18.20 20.66 1.83
CA LEU A 625 -17.30 20.93 0.71
C LEU A 625 -16.55 22.29 0.82
N ARG A 626 -16.71 23.01 1.93
CA ARG A 626 -15.95 24.24 2.24
C ARG A 626 -14.77 23.92 3.18
N CYS A 627 -13.79 24.82 3.25
CA CYS A 627 -12.61 24.67 4.09
C CYS A 627 -12.57 25.85 5.05
N GLY A 628 -12.20 25.61 6.30
CA GLY A 628 -11.98 26.66 7.29
C GLY A 628 -10.93 27.69 6.85
N SER A 629 -9.94 27.28 6.06
CA SER A 629 -8.93 28.16 5.44
C SER A 629 -9.47 29.01 4.28
N GLY A 630 -10.75 28.87 3.93
CA GLY A 630 -11.43 29.70 2.95
C GLY A 630 -10.87 29.60 1.53
N SER A 631 -10.78 30.76 0.86
CA SER A 631 -10.39 30.89 -0.55
C SER A 631 -8.96 30.45 -0.85
N LEU A 632 -8.06 30.44 0.15
CA LEU A 632 -6.68 30.01 -0.04
C LEU A 632 -6.61 28.53 -0.43
N CYS A 633 -7.46 27.69 0.17
CA CYS A 633 -7.54 26.27 -0.19
C CYS A 633 -8.13 26.09 -1.59
N ASP A 634 -9.15 26.86 -1.97
CA ASP A 634 -9.71 26.82 -3.33
C ASP A 634 -8.71 27.31 -4.39
N ALA A 635 -7.88 28.30 -4.06
CA ALA A 635 -6.84 28.78 -4.95
C ALA A 635 -5.71 27.76 -5.16
N ARG A 636 -5.50 26.88 -4.16
CA ARG A 636 -4.47 25.82 -4.13
C ARG A 636 -5.05 24.43 -4.40
N GLY A 637 -5.82 24.31 -5.46
CA GLY A 637 -6.31 23.01 -5.96
C GLY A 637 -7.43 22.35 -5.17
N GLY A 638 -7.92 22.94 -4.07
CA GLY A 638 -9.11 22.46 -3.36
C GLY A 638 -8.92 21.20 -2.51
N ALA A 639 -7.67 20.86 -2.13
CA ALA A 639 -7.37 19.75 -1.23
C ALA A 639 -6.43 20.18 -0.10
N CYS A 640 -6.80 19.92 1.16
CA CYS A 640 -5.94 20.15 2.32
C CYS A 640 -6.34 19.25 3.50
N PRO A 641 -5.46 19.12 4.53
CA PRO A 641 -5.73 18.35 5.75
C PRO A 641 -6.97 18.81 6.53
N ALA A 642 -7.39 20.06 6.37
CA ALA A 642 -8.55 20.62 7.08
C ALA A 642 -9.89 20.40 6.35
N CYS A 643 -9.91 19.80 5.16
CA CYS A 643 -11.17 19.55 4.44
C CYS A 643 -11.31 18.10 3.95
N VAL A 644 -10.66 17.74 2.84
CA VAL A 644 -10.95 16.50 2.09
C VAL A 644 -9.87 15.44 2.26
N MET A 645 -8.64 15.82 2.65
CA MET A 645 -7.57 14.84 2.87
C MET A 645 -7.88 13.97 4.10
N VAL A 646 -7.42 12.72 4.06
CA VAL A 646 -7.42 11.78 5.19
C VAL A 646 -5.98 11.39 5.51
N SER A 647 -5.75 10.55 6.52
CA SER A 647 -4.38 10.09 6.79
C SER A 647 -3.78 9.33 5.60
N GLU A 648 -2.54 9.64 5.24
CA GLU A 648 -1.83 9.04 4.09
C GLU A 648 -1.69 7.52 4.20
N VAL A 649 -1.78 6.96 5.41
CA VAL A 649 -1.75 5.51 5.62
C VAL A 649 -3.07 4.82 5.26
N SER A 650 -4.15 5.59 5.09
CA SER A 650 -5.50 5.11 4.78
C SER A 650 -5.95 5.45 3.37
N CYS A 651 -5.41 6.52 2.78
CA CYS A 651 -5.61 6.88 1.38
C CYS A 651 -4.74 6.03 0.45
N LEU A 652 -5.33 5.48 -0.62
CA LEU A 652 -4.60 4.66 -1.61
C LEU A 652 -3.61 5.48 -2.45
N ALA A 653 -3.94 6.74 -2.70
CA ALA A 653 -3.19 7.66 -3.56
C ALA A 653 -2.38 8.72 -2.78
N SER A 654 -2.15 8.52 -1.48
CA SER A 654 -1.39 9.46 -0.62
C SER A 654 -1.89 10.92 -0.68
N ASN A 655 -3.21 11.10 -0.73
CA ASN A 655 -3.90 12.38 -0.89
C ASN A 655 -3.52 13.17 -2.17
N LEU A 656 -2.98 12.49 -3.19
CA LEU A 656 -2.83 13.01 -4.55
C LEU A 656 -4.05 12.62 -5.38
N LEU A 657 -4.23 13.22 -6.56
CA LEU A 657 -5.44 13.02 -7.38
C LEU A 657 -6.73 13.21 -6.56
N LEU A 658 -6.81 14.32 -5.82
CA LEU A 658 -7.91 14.63 -4.91
C LEU A 658 -8.26 16.12 -4.99
N SER A 659 -9.53 16.47 -5.14
CA SER A 659 -9.96 17.88 -5.08
C SER A 659 -11.46 18.01 -4.89
N ARG A 660 -11.90 18.74 -3.86
CA ARG A 660 -13.33 19.03 -3.65
C ARG A 660 -14.00 19.76 -4.81
N SER A 661 -13.22 20.45 -5.65
CA SER A 661 -13.73 21.19 -6.80
C SER A 661 -14.40 20.26 -7.81
N VAL A 662 -14.06 18.97 -7.84
CA VAL A 662 -14.77 18.00 -8.67
C VAL A 662 -16.20 17.74 -8.19
N LEU A 663 -16.51 17.98 -6.92
CA LEU A 663 -17.85 17.78 -6.36
C LEU A 663 -18.68 19.06 -6.39
N LYS A 664 -18.12 20.18 -5.88
CA LYS A 664 -18.83 21.46 -5.76
C LYS A 664 -18.60 22.45 -6.91
N GLY A 665 -17.67 22.17 -7.83
CA GLY A 665 -17.21 23.10 -8.85
C GLY A 665 -16.18 24.11 -8.34
N GLY A 666 -15.59 24.87 -9.28
CA GLY A 666 -14.59 25.90 -9.01
C GLY A 666 -13.21 25.60 -9.59
N LYS A 667 -12.16 26.22 -9.08
CA LYS A 667 -10.81 26.04 -9.62
C LYS A 667 -10.34 24.59 -9.46
N GLY A 668 -9.86 23.99 -10.55
CA GLY A 668 -9.36 22.61 -10.57
C GLY A 668 -8.08 22.41 -9.74
N PRO A 669 -7.64 21.15 -9.58
CA PRO A 669 -6.34 20.78 -9.02
C PRO A 669 -5.14 21.57 -9.57
N GLU A 670 -4.04 21.66 -8.79
CA GLU A 670 -2.85 22.44 -9.17
C GLU A 670 -2.01 21.81 -10.28
N TRP A 671 -2.13 20.51 -10.52
CA TRP A 671 -1.40 19.80 -11.57
C TRP A 671 -1.95 20.05 -12.99
N GLU A 672 -3.13 20.65 -13.11
CA GLU A 672 -3.71 21.05 -14.39
C GLU A 672 -3.04 22.31 -14.96
N PRO A 673 -3.11 22.52 -16.29
CA PRO A 673 -2.74 23.78 -16.90
C PRO A 673 -3.43 24.96 -16.23
N ARG A 674 -2.70 26.02 -15.90
CA ARG A 674 -3.27 27.24 -15.30
C ARG A 674 -4.37 27.89 -16.14
N THR A 675 -4.39 27.63 -17.44
CA THR A 675 -5.39 28.09 -18.40
C THR A 675 -6.66 27.25 -18.40
N ALA A 676 -6.69 26.13 -17.68
CA ALA A 676 -7.86 25.26 -17.62
C ALA A 676 -9.04 26.01 -16.99
N PRO A 677 -10.25 25.91 -17.56
CA PRO A 677 -11.43 26.60 -17.04
C PRO A 677 -11.82 26.04 -15.67
N ASN A 678 -12.64 26.77 -14.91
CA ASN A 678 -13.20 26.22 -13.68
C ASN A 678 -14.02 24.97 -13.97
N LEU A 679 -13.99 24.04 -13.01
CA LEU A 679 -14.76 22.81 -13.06
C LEU A 679 -16.24 23.07 -12.77
N VAL A 680 -17.09 22.35 -13.50
CA VAL A 680 -18.48 22.11 -13.14
C VAL A 680 -18.50 20.95 -12.14
N GLY A 681 -19.12 21.16 -10.98
CA GLY A 681 -19.16 20.15 -9.91
C GLY A 681 -20.03 18.95 -10.27
N TYR A 682 -19.66 17.76 -9.82
CA TYR A 682 -20.46 16.56 -10.01
C TYR A 682 -21.84 16.65 -9.34
N PHE A 683 -21.96 17.40 -8.23
CA PHE A 683 -23.23 17.68 -7.56
C PHE A 683 -23.99 18.88 -8.14
N ASP A 684 -23.52 19.47 -9.24
CA ASP A 684 -24.24 20.55 -9.89
C ASP A 684 -25.58 20.04 -10.48
N PRO A 685 -26.70 20.74 -10.26
CA PRO A 685 -27.99 20.37 -10.83
C PRO A 685 -28.01 20.23 -12.36
N SER A 686 -27.10 20.89 -13.09
CA SER A 686 -27.02 20.74 -14.55
C SER A 686 -26.47 19.39 -14.99
N ILE A 687 -25.85 18.64 -14.08
CA ILE A 687 -25.24 17.33 -14.33
C ILE A 687 -26.21 16.19 -13.97
N ALA A 688 -27.20 16.46 -13.11
CA ALA A 688 -28.13 15.49 -12.54
C ALA A 688 -28.84 14.62 -13.58
#